data_AF-D9W473-F1
#
_entry.id   AF-D9W473-F1
#
_cell.length_a   1.000
_cell.length_b   1.000
_cell.length_c   1.000
_cell.angle_alpha   90.00
_cell.angle_beta   90.00
_cell.angle_gamma   90.00
#
_symmetry.space_group_name_H-M   'P 1'
#
loop_
_entity.id
_entity.type
_entity.pdbx_description
1 polymer ?
#
loop_
_entity_poly.entity_id
_entity_poly.type
_entity_poly.pdbx_seq_one_letter_code
_entity_poly.pdbx_strand_id
1 'polypeptide(L)'
;MGHFVHMYQYTRAGGGGVTRQPLPGAFLDLVGVLGPRLRAEGRPVTAHTTRHHYQGFDADVLDALLAAGVAVVDPGPETRMRFWGERSRRDMAALAADPVFGPRLEGTVHGHLLPNRPMARARRAGTAITLLPGNEGIAQEVASRVGKLVDTVGGGGMAGAEESLAELETLLDRPTVTALGGIADALAGAGAEGALRRALAAGLPEELAWPELESVYAGFASGAGPEQAEAPLPGVEGVTSTWPVLTVFGRDRAVAVAPDGVRGSCRFTVPEDATMFAVHYVGGSFLVSWTLKPSPYFCDTAVWADRPDEPFAPEQSSGLVPFGGSLDGAYGFQFETADGGGRHSGQRVLRPGGREGIDGDELQLGDGARIWVNGVFNDRAWELADPVSGEPRGPVALPDFPGRPAGADPADPARPADPAHRADPADPADPAPPTAPADPAPPAAEPSETGMSLAREALQLAPLPDGLTGSPLGSRDGLVGTRILFRTRHRDHAPDHYLLESIDGRKALFDIDRPGQEPWGLWAPPEGAAQDVVLAEAETRTGVRAYAADGVLLWELDGHASPRHPRVKPVRKATASGGVALPPAFWYLLRTRDAAGSRALRAVSRETAQALLEAARTGAEALGAAVARELPAVTDPVLARAVAAVAARALRVEERRLALHRRATLLAQAPPVLPRRSVPDGELLPALCGLVSYGQRDAWRRTADVALPATLSALVADGACLAGTIAEEVRRLSPPAPPQDWSQLLGTIDAAAWRAAVAPTPDGERAALIALLDTWADQPFARAGGRWWAGRAAGEVLDGLRARGTTVVSAAVRPGGSERWFVAAAVGDGADDPVPAAAPGARPVRVERDDAARLRALIAAVEEHGPLPVPESAAARFAALTGV
;
A
#
# COMPACT_ATOMS: atom_id res chain seq x y z
N MET A 1 -20.55 1.62 -35.81
CA MET A 1 -20.43 1.19 -34.40
C MET A 1 -19.65 2.21 -33.55
N GLY A 2 -18.35 2.42 -33.80
CA GLY A 2 -17.53 3.34 -33.00
C GLY A 2 -18.07 4.77 -32.86
N HIS A 3 -18.69 5.32 -33.91
CA HIS A 3 -19.32 6.64 -33.84
C HIS A 3 -20.48 6.73 -32.83
N PHE A 4 -21.25 5.64 -32.62
CA PHE A 4 -22.31 5.62 -31.62
C PHE A 4 -21.73 5.67 -30.20
N VAL A 5 -20.69 4.88 -29.94
CA VAL A 5 -19.96 4.90 -28.65
C VAL A 5 -19.43 6.31 -28.38
N HIS A 6 -18.78 6.92 -29.38
CA HIS A 6 -18.26 8.28 -29.30
C HIS A 6 -19.30 9.33 -28.88
N MET A 7 -20.54 9.19 -29.38
CA MET A 7 -21.62 10.15 -29.14
C MET A 7 -22.38 9.94 -27.83
N TYR A 8 -22.55 8.70 -27.37
CA TYR A 8 -23.54 8.36 -26.33
C TYR A 8 -22.97 7.82 -25.01
N GLN A 9 -21.66 7.55 -24.92
CA GLN A 9 -21.03 7.03 -23.70
C GLN A 9 -21.01 8.06 -22.54
N TYR A 10 -21.20 9.35 -22.84
CA TYR A 10 -21.21 10.45 -21.87
C TYR A 10 -22.44 11.35 -22.03
N THR A 11 -23.01 11.76 -20.89
CA THR A 11 -24.17 12.65 -20.79
C THR A 11 -23.89 13.85 -19.89
N ARG A 12 -24.68 14.92 -20.02
CA ARG A 12 -24.58 16.08 -19.13
C ARG A 12 -25.33 15.80 -17.82
N ALA A 13 -24.70 16.05 -16.68
CA ALA A 13 -25.35 15.94 -15.37
C ALA A 13 -26.22 17.16 -15.04
N GLY A 14 -27.25 16.95 -14.22
CA GLY A 14 -28.22 17.98 -13.81
C GLY A 14 -27.68 19.16 -12.99
N GLY A 15 -26.38 19.16 -12.63
CA GLY A 15 -25.71 20.25 -11.91
C GLY A 15 -24.57 20.93 -12.68
N GLY A 16 -24.45 20.67 -13.99
CA GLY A 16 -23.28 21.04 -14.79
C GLY A 16 -22.19 19.95 -14.75
N GLY A 17 -21.43 19.83 -15.85
CA GLY A 17 -20.43 18.79 -16.04
C GLY A 17 -20.89 17.60 -16.91
N VAL A 18 -19.94 16.73 -17.25
CA VAL A 18 -20.14 15.56 -18.11
C VAL A 18 -19.87 14.30 -17.29
N THR A 19 -20.80 13.35 -17.28
CA THR A 19 -20.64 12.06 -16.60
C THR A 19 -20.73 10.93 -17.61
N ARG A 20 -20.07 9.84 -17.28
CA ARG A 20 -20.19 8.61 -18.04
C ARG A 20 -21.50 7.90 -17.71
N GLN A 21 -22.09 7.21 -18.67
CA GLN A 21 -23.30 6.41 -18.49
C GLN A 21 -23.17 5.04 -19.16
N PRO A 22 -23.78 3.96 -18.63
CA PRO A 22 -23.82 2.68 -19.29
C PRO A 22 -24.68 2.77 -20.56
N LEU A 23 -24.24 2.12 -21.64
CA LEU A 23 -25.02 2.08 -22.87
C LEU A 23 -26.27 1.18 -22.73
N PRO A 24 -27.35 1.43 -23.50
CA PRO A 24 -28.58 0.63 -23.42
C PRO A 24 -28.35 -0.83 -23.84
N GLY A 25 -29.08 -1.78 -23.24
CA GLY A 25 -29.00 -3.21 -23.61
C GLY A 25 -29.26 -3.45 -25.10
N ALA A 26 -30.27 -2.77 -25.67
CA ALA A 26 -30.58 -2.85 -27.10
C ALA A 26 -29.42 -2.47 -28.03
N PHE A 27 -28.49 -1.61 -27.59
CA PHE A 27 -27.27 -1.32 -28.34
C PHE A 27 -26.30 -2.49 -28.31
N LEU A 28 -26.13 -3.16 -27.16
CA LEU A 28 -25.28 -4.35 -27.03
C LEU A 28 -25.83 -5.51 -27.87
N ASP A 29 -27.15 -5.69 -27.90
CA ASP A 29 -27.81 -6.69 -28.76
C ASP A 29 -27.54 -6.43 -30.25
N LEU A 30 -27.56 -5.15 -30.66
CA LEU A 30 -27.25 -4.75 -32.02
C LEU A 30 -25.80 -5.08 -32.42
N VAL A 31 -24.84 -5.03 -31.49
CA VAL A 31 -23.46 -5.46 -31.76
C VAL A 31 -23.42 -6.93 -32.18
N GLY A 32 -24.18 -7.79 -31.49
CA GLY A 32 -24.29 -9.21 -31.84
C GLY A 32 -24.87 -9.43 -33.25
N VAL A 33 -25.93 -8.69 -33.60
CA VAL A 33 -26.55 -8.76 -34.93
C VAL A 33 -25.61 -8.30 -36.04
N LEU A 34 -24.83 -7.23 -35.80
CA LEU A 34 -23.92 -6.66 -36.79
C LEU A 34 -22.55 -7.38 -36.84
N GLY A 35 -22.25 -8.24 -35.88
CA GLY A 35 -20.98 -8.94 -35.73
C GLY A 35 -20.44 -9.60 -37.01
N PRO A 36 -21.21 -10.45 -37.72
CA PRO A 36 -20.75 -11.09 -38.96
C PRO A 36 -20.34 -10.09 -40.04
N ARG A 37 -21.07 -8.98 -40.16
CA ARG A 37 -20.78 -7.92 -41.14
C ARG A 37 -19.53 -7.13 -40.74
N LEU A 38 -19.39 -6.78 -39.46
CA LEU A 38 -18.21 -6.08 -38.93
C LEU A 38 -16.94 -6.93 -39.11
N ARG A 39 -17.04 -8.25 -38.90
CA ARG A 39 -15.94 -9.19 -39.18
C ARG A 39 -15.58 -9.25 -40.66
N ALA A 40 -16.58 -9.33 -41.55
CA ALA A 40 -16.36 -9.35 -42.99
C ALA A 40 -15.71 -8.06 -43.51
N GLU A 41 -15.96 -6.92 -42.86
CA GLU A 41 -15.34 -5.64 -43.21
C GLU A 41 -13.85 -5.58 -42.81
N GLY A 42 -13.41 -6.39 -41.83
CA GLY A 42 -12.00 -6.53 -41.44
C GLY A 42 -11.36 -5.28 -40.81
N ARG A 43 -12.14 -4.21 -40.58
CA ARG A 43 -11.65 -2.96 -40.00
C ARG A 43 -11.84 -2.94 -38.48
N PRO A 44 -10.78 -2.70 -37.68
CA PRO A 44 -10.90 -2.57 -36.24
C PRO A 44 -11.85 -1.44 -35.82
N VAL A 45 -12.66 -1.66 -34.79
CA VAL A 45 -13.61 -0.68 -34.26
C VAL A 45 -12.92 0.22 -33.22
N THR A 46 -12.96 1.53 -33.42
CA THR A 46 -12.52 2.51 -32.41
C THR A 46 -13.61 2.70 -31.35
N ALA A 47 -13.37 2.23 -30.12
CA ALA A 47 -14.33 2.30 -29.01
C ALA A 47 -13.87 3.15 -27.81
N HIS A 48 -12.66 3.72 -27.85
CA HIS A 48 -12.08 4.49 -26.75
C HIS A 48 -12.31 6.01 -26.85
N THR A 49 -12.67 6.54 -28.02
CA THR A 49 -12.80 8.00 -28.24
C THR A 49 -14.19 8.51 -27.84
N THR A 50 -14.27 9.75 -27.35
CA THR A 50 -15.53 10.38 -26.92
C THR A 50 -15.69 11.79 -27.48
N ARG A 51 -16.94 12.27 -27.60
CA ARG A 51 -17.24 13.64 -28.06
C ARG A 51 -16.82 14.77 -27.11
N HIS A 52 -16.37 14.44 -25.90
CA HIS A 52 -16.03 15.41 -24.85
C HIS A 52 -14.53 15.43 -24.54
N HIS A 53 -13.68 15.03 -25.50
CA HIS A 53 -12.22 14.96 -25.38
C HIS A 53 -11.67 14.00 -24.29
N TYR A 54 -12.54 13.21 -23.65
CA TYR A 54 -12.13 12.10 -22.80
C TYR A 54 -11.82 10.85 -23.64
N GLN A 55 -10.93 9.99 -23.15
CA GLN A 55 -10.70 8.66 -23.70
C GLN A 55 -11.00 7.58 -22.65
N GLY A 56 -11.58 6.45 -23.08
CA GLY A 56 -11.85 5.32 -22.20
C GLY A 56 -12.73 4.23 -22.81
N PHE A 57 -12.47 2.99 -22.45
CA PHE A 57 -13.26 1.82 -22.86
C PHE A 57 -14.43 1.57 -21.93
N ASP A 58 -15.57 1.17 -22.49
CA ASP A 58 -16.71 0.63 -21.73
C ASP A 58 -16.62 -0.89 -21.75
N ALA A 59 -16.54 -1.53 -20.58
CA ALA A 59 -16.32 -2.96 -20.49
C ALA A 59 -17.44 -3.76 -21.17
N ASP A 60 -18.70 -3.34 -21.05
CA ASP A 60 -19.84 -4.02 -21.71
C ASP A 60 -19.75 -3.94 -23.24
N VAL A 61 -19.29 -2.80 -23.76
CA VAL A 61 -19.12 -2.62 -25.21
C VAL A 61 -17.95 -3.43 -25.74
N LEU A 62 -16.83 -3.42 -25.00
CA LEU A 62 -15.63 -4.17 -25.37
C LEU A 62 -15.93 -5.68 -25.40
N ASP A 63 -16.58 -6.19 -24.34
CA ASP A 63 -17.00 -7.57 -24.27
C ASP A 63 -17.94 -7.96 -25.42
N ALA A 64 -18.93 -7.11 -25.76
CA ALA A 64 -19.84 -7.38 -26.87
C ALA A 64 -19.13 -7.45 -28.23
N LEU A 65 -18.14 -6.58 -28.48
CA LEU A 65 -17.35 -6.58 -29.72
C LEU A 65 -16.46 -7.82 -29.81
N LEU A 66 -15.77 -8.15 -28.73
CA LEU A 66 -14.88 -9.31 -28.65
C LEU A 66 -15.67 -10.63 -28.75
N ALA A 67 -16.84 -10.73 -28.10
CA ALA A 67 -17.73 -11.89 -28.23
C ALA A 67 -18.25 -12.08 -29.66
N ALA A 68 -18.40 -10.99 -30.42
CA ALA A 68 -18.77 -11.03 -31.84
C ALA A 68 -17.58 -11.36 -32.77
N GLY A 69 -16.36 -11.50 -32.23
CA GLY A 69 -15.10 -11.71 -32.94
C GLY A 69 -14.63 -10.48 -33.73
N VAL A 70 -15.05 -9.28 -33.32
CA VAL A 70 -14.72 -8.02 -33.99
C VAL A 70 -13.45 -7.43 -33.39
N ALA A 71 -12.44 -7.16 -34.23
CA ALA A 71 -11.22 -6.51 -33.80
C ALA A 71 -11.51 -5.09 -33.25
N VAL A 72 -10.86 -4.72 -32.16
CA VAL A 72 -11.00 -3.40 -31.53
C VAL A 72 -9.65 -2.71 -31.58
N VAL A 73 -9.64 -1.40 -31.85
CA VAL A 73 -8.41 -0.60 -31.77
C VAL A 73 -7.96 -0.53 -30.32
N ASP A 74 -6.78 -1.09 -30.02
CA ASP A 74 -6.07 -0.85 -28.78
C ASP A 74 -5.22 0.43 -28.90
N PRO A 75 -5.60 1.53 -28.24
CA PRO A 75 -4.78 2.75 -28.16
C PRO A 75 -3.58 2.61 -27.21
N GLY A 76 -3.37 1.43 -26.62
CA GLY A 76 -2.33 1.15 -25.65
C GLY A 76 -2.87 1.05 -24.22
N PRO A 77 -2.02 0.59 -23.27
CA PRO A 77 -2.39 0.34 -21.85
C PRO A 77 -2.94 1.57 -21.12
N GLU A 78 -2.80 2.74 -21.73
CA GLU A 78 -3.12 4.03 -21.14
C GLU A 78 -4.61 4.36 -21.09
N THR A 79 -5.39 3.74 -21.96
CA THR A 79 -6.82 3.99 -22.02
C THR A 79 -7.55 3.25 -20.92
N ARG A 80 -8.12 4.02 -19.99
CA ARG A 80 -8.87 3.49 -18.84
C ARG A 80 -10.11 2.71 -19.29
N MET A 81 -10.36 1.60 -18.60
CA MET A 81 -11.58 0.82 -18.75
C MET A 81 -12.56 1.17 -17.64
N ARG A 82 -13.86 1.25 -17.98
CA ARG A 82 -14.94 1.38 -16.99
C ARG A 82 -15.72 0.08 -16.89
N PHE A 83 -15.63 -0.54 -15.73
CA PHE A 83 -16.51 -1.62 -15.30
C PHE A 83 -17.66 -1.06 -14.47
N TRP A 84 -18.89 -1.53 -14.69
CA TRP A 84 -20.10 -1.01 -14.04
C TRP A 84 -20.54 -1.81 -12.81
N GLY A 85 -19.81 -2.87 -12.43
CA GLY A 85 -20.18 -3.74 -11.30
C GLY A 85 -21.50 -4.44 -11.56
N GLU A 86 -22.41 -4.43 -10.57
CA GLU A 86 -23.77 -5.00 -10.70
C GLU A 86 -24.61 -4.34 -11.80
N ARG A 87 -24.22 -3.15 -12.27
CA ARG A 87 -24.88 -2.47 -13.39
C ARG A 87 -24.34 -2.87 -14.76
N SER A 88 -23.27 -3.67 -14.81
CA SER A 88 -22.77 -4.26 -16.06
C SER A 88 -23.82 -5.20 -16.62
N ARG A 89 -24.06 -5.15 -17.93
CA ARG A 89 -25.14 -5.91 -18.59
C ARG A 89 -24.67 -7.23 -19.19
N ARG A 90 -23.38 -7.57 -19.04
CA ARG A 90 -22.74 -8.75 -19.64
C ARG A 90 -21.86 -9.46 -18.61
N ASP A 91 -21.52 -10.72 -18.89
CA ASP A 91 -20.73 -11.60 -18.02
C ASP A 91 -19.21 -11.37 -18.09
N MET A 92 -18.77 -10.52 -19.02
CA MET A 92 -17.36 -10.17 -19.28
C MET A 92 -16.50 -11.36 -19.77
N ALA A 93 -17.10 -12.46 -20.23
CA ALA A 93 -16.34 -13.66 -20.57
C ALA A 93 -15.38 -13.45 -21.76
N ALA A 94 -15.85 -12.81 -22.83
CA ALA A 94 -15.03 -12.59 -24.03
C ALA A 94 -13.94 -11.53 -23.80
N LEU A 95 -14.25 -10.51 -23.00
CA LEU A 95 -13.29 -9.50 -22.60
C LEU A 95 -12.19 -10.06 -21.70
N ALA A 96 -12.55 -10.89 -20.73
CA ALA A 96 -11.59 -11.50 -19.81
C ALA A 96 -10.66 -12.50 -20.52
N ALA A 97 -11.13 -13.19 -21.55
CA ALA A 97 -10.33 -14.13 -22.34
C ALA A 97 -9.39 -13.46 -23.36
N ASP A 98 -9.54 -12.15 -23.59
CA ASP A 98 -8.70 -11.42 -24.53
C ASP A 98 -7.30 -11.16 -23.95
N PRO A 99 -6.21 -11.49 -24.67
CA PRO A 99 -4.85 -11.39 -24.14
C PRO A 99 -4.37 -9.95 -23.90
N VAL A 100 -5.00 -8.94 -24.53
CA VAL A 100 -4.62 -7.53 -24.40
C VAL A 100 -5.49 -6.82 -23.37
N PHE A 101 -6.80 -7.06 -23.42
CA PHE A 101 -7.78 -6.36 -22.59
C PHE A 101 -8.16 -7.11 -21.31
N GLY A 102 -7.95 -8.43 -21.25
CA GLY A 102 -8.19 -9.26 -20.06
C GLY A 102 -7.41 -8.80 -18.82
N PRO A 103 -6.08 -8.61 -18.89
CA PRO A 103 -5.29 -8.08 -17.78
C PRO A 103 -5.77 -6.68 -17.32
N ARG A 104 -6.26 -5.85 -18.26
CA ARG A 104 -6.81 -4.52 -17.93
C ARG A 104 -8.16 -4.60 -17.23
N LEU A 105 -8.99 -5.57 -17.61
CA LEU A 105 -10.24 -5.84 -16.92
C LEU A 105 -9.96 -6.32 -15.50
N GLU A 106 -9.06 -7.28 -15.30
CA GLU A 106 -8.68 -7.76 -13.96
C GLU A 106 -8.20 -6.60 -13.08
N GLY A 107 -7.27 -5.79 -13.58
CA GLY A 107 -6.75 -4.64 -12.83
C GLY A 107 -7.83 -3.60 -12.51
N THR A 108 -8.78 -3.37 -13.42
CA THR A 108 -9.92 -2.45 -13.22
C THR A 108 -10.88 -2.98 -12.16
N VAL A 109 -11.22 -4.28 -12.21
CA VAL A 109 -12.11 -4.94 -11.26
C VAL A 109 -11.44 -5.02 -9.88
N HIS A 110 -10.15 -5.36 -9.83
CA HIS A 110 -9.35 -5.37 -8.62
C HIS A 110 -9.27 -3.98 -7.98
N GLY A 111 -9.11 -2.92 -8.78
CA GLY A 111 -9.09 -1.53 -8.30
C GLY A 111 -10.37 -1.09 -7.58
N HIS A 112 -11.53 -1.73 -7.86
CA HIS A 112 -12.76 -1.50 -7.08
C HIS A 112 -12.73 -2.11 -5.67
N LEU A 113 -11.77 -3.01 -5.38
CA LEU A 113 -11.53 -3.57 -4.04
C LEU A 113 -10.55 -2.71 -3.22
N LEU A 114 -9.83 -1.78 -3.85
CA LEU A 114 -8.85 -0.90 -3.22
C LEU A 114 -9.48 0.41 -2.69
N PRO A 115 -8.87 1.07 -1.68
CA PRO A 115 -9.30 2.37 -1.18
C PRO A 115 -9.14 3.46 -2.26
N ASN A 116 -10.22 3.86 -2.93
CA ASN A 116 -10.10 4.75 -4.09
C ASN A 116 -9.83 6.25 -3.80
N ARG A 117 -9.57 6.69 -2.54
CA ARG A 117 -9.31 8.10 -2.15
C ARG A 117 -8.55 8.24 -0.83
N PRO A 118 -7.90 9.41 -0.54
CA PRO A 118 -7.24 9.71 0.75
C PRO A 118 -8.18 9.73 1.97
N MET A 119 -9.50 9.69 1.76
CA MET A 119 -10.52 9.51 2.80
C MET A 119 -11.35 8.22 2.62
N ALA A 120 -10.92 7.31 1.76
CA ALA A 120 -11.61 6.03 1.51
C ALA A 120 -11.10 4.91 2.42
N ARG A 121 -11.99 3.94 2.63
CA ARG A 121 -11.98 2.88 3.64
C ARG A 121 -10.93 1.80 3.40
N ALA A 122 -10.76 0.93 4.41
CA ALA A 122 -9.99 -0.31 4.34
C ALA A 122 -10.33 -1.15 3.07
N ARG A 123 -9.30 -1.81 2.52
CA ARG A 123 -9.37 -2.75 1.39
C ARG A 123 -10.48 -3.79 1.60
N ARG A 124 -11.29 -4.06 0.57
CA ARG A 124 -12.25 -5.18 0.58
C ARG A 124 -11.45 -6.47 0.35
N ALA A 125 -11.68 -7.49 1.18
CA ALA A 125 -11.03 -8.80 1.01
C ALA A 125 -11.51 -9.49 -0.28
N GLY A 126 -10.64 -10.29 -0.90
CA GLY A 126 -10.89 -11.05 -2.12
C GLY A 126 -10.15 -10.51 -3.36
N THR A 127 -10.52 -11.05 -4.52
CA THR A 127 -9.91 -10.75 -5.83
C THR A 127 -10.98 -10.38 -6.85
N ALA A 128 -10.59 -10.16 -8.11
CA ALA A 128 -11.55 -9.97 -9.19
C ALA A 128 -12.52 -11.17 -9.34
N ILE A 129 -12.11 -12.39 -8.94
CA ILE A 129 -12.96 -13.59 -8.89
C ILE A 129 -14.16 -13.38 -7.95
N THR A 130 -13.97 -12.63 -6.86
CA THR A 130 -15.04 -12.31 -5.90
C THR A 130 -16.13 -11.44 -6.53
N LEU A 131 -15.80 -10.65 -7.56
CA LEU A 131 -16.74 -9.77 -8.26
C LEU A 131 -17.28 -10.39 -9.57
N LEU A 132 -16.53 -11.29 -10.20
CA LEU A 132 -16.87 -11.99 -11.43
C LEU A 132 -16.66 -13.52 -11.27
N PRO A 133 -17.49 -14.20 -10.45
CA PRO A 133 -17.34 -15.63 -10.20
C PRO A 133 -17.62 -16.45 -11.46
N GLY A 134 -16.82 -17.52 -11.67
CA GLY A 134 -16.98 -18.44 -12.80
C GLY A 134 -16.38 -17.95 -14.13
N ASN A 135 -15.72 -16.79 -14.16
CA ASN A 135 -15.03 -16.29 -15.35
C ASN A 135 -13.58 -16.83 -15.40
N GLU A 136 -13.29 -17.74 -16.34
CA GLU A 136 -11.98 -18.39 -16.46
C GLU A 136 -10.84 -17.43 -16.82
N GLY A 137 -11.10 -16.42 -17.66
CA GLY A 137 -10.09 -15.40 -18.02
C GLY A 137 -9.68 -14.57 -16.81
N ILE A 138 -10.65 -14.18 -15.97
CA ILE A 138 -10.36 -13.51 -14.69
C ILE A 138 -9.61 -14.44 -13.74
N ALA A 139 -9.99 -15.72 -13.65
CA ALA A 139 -9.30 -16.68 -12.80
C ALA A 139 -7.83 -16.85 -13.20
N GLN A 140 -7.53 -16.90 -14.51
CA GLN A 140 -6.17 -17.01 -15.04
C GLN A 140 -5.32 -15.77 -14.72
N GLU A 141 -5.85 -14.56 -14.90
CA GLU A 141 -5.13 -13.32 -14.57
C GLU A 141 -4.90 -13.18 -13.05
N VAL A 142 -5.89 -13.55 -12.24
CA VAL A 142 -5.72 -13.60 -10.78
C VAL A 142 -4.70 -14.68 -10.38
N ALA A 143 -4.67 -15.83 -11.05
CA ALA A 143 -3.66 -16.87 -10.83
C ALA A 143 -2.25 -16.34 -11.09
N SER A 144 -2.06 -15.60 -12.18
CA SER A 144 -0.79 -14.95 -12.53
C SER A 144 -0.35 -13.94 -11.46
N ARG A 145 -1.26 -13.07 -11.00
CA ARG A 145 -0.99 -12.11 -9.92
C ARG A 145 -0.64 -12.81 -8.60
N VAL A 146 -1.45 -13.78 -8.18
CA VAL A 146 -1.25 -14.52 -6.93
C VAL A 146 0.04 -15.35 -6.98
N GLY A 147 0.35 -15.96 -8.14
CA GLY A 147 1.60 -16.69 -8.37
C GLY A 147 2.82 -15.81 -8.12
N LYS A 148 2.87 -14.60 -8.71
CA LYS A 148 3.97 -13.64 -8.47
C LYS A 148 4.15 -13.28 -7.00
N LEU A 149 3.05 -13.15 -6.25
CA LEU A 149 3.11 -12.88 -4.81
C LEU A 149 3.68 -14.08 -4.05
N VAL A 150 3.26 -15.30 -4.38
CA VAL A 150 3.79 -16.54 -3.78
C VAL A 150 5.29 -16.70 -4.09
N ASP A 151 5.70 -16.45 -5.33
CA ASP A 151 7.11 -16.47 -5.74
C ASP A 151 7.93 -15.42 -4.97
N THR A 152 7.37 -14.23 -4.75
CA THR A 152 8.02 -13.17 -3.97
C THR A 152 8.16 -13.55 -2.49
N VAL A 153 7.20 -14.28 -1.90
CA VAL A 153 7.33 -14.82 -0.54
C VAL A 153 8.51 -15.81 -0.44
N GLY A 154 8.68 -16.67 -1.45
CA GLY A 154 9.72 -17.70 -1.46
C GLY A 154 11.11 -17.24 -1.91
N GLY A 155 11.20 -16.25 -2.81
CA GLY A 155 12.44 -15.86 -3.48
C GLY A 155 12.61 -14.36 -3.74
N GLY A 156 11.74 -13.52 -3.17
CA GLY A 156 11.86 -12.07 -3.21
C GLY A 156 12.86 -11.54 -2.18
N GLY A 157 12.83 -10.24 -1.89
CA GLY A 157 13.51 -9.69 -0.71
C GLY A 157 12.65 -9.78 0.54
N MET A 158 13.21 -9.54 1.73
CA MET A 158 12.45 -9.71 2.96
C MET A 158 11.30 -8.71 3.12
N ALA A 159 11.47 -7.45 2.69
CA ALA A 159 10.37 -6.50 2.67
C ALA A 159 9.30 -6.89 1.63
N GLY A 160 9.70 -7.31 0.43
CA GLY A 160 8.78 -7.81 -0.60
C GLY A 160 8.01 -9.06 -0.14
N ALA A 161 8.64 -9.98 0.58
CA ALA A 161 7.98 -11.17 1.12
C ALA A 161 6.94 -10.82 2.20
N GLU A 162 7.25 -9.87 3.10
CA GLU A 162 6.30 -9.40 4.12
C GLU A 162 5.09 -8.69 3.50
N GLU A 163 5.30 -7.81 2.51
CA GLU A 163 4.22 -7.14 1.77
C GLU A 163 3.38 -8.15 0.98
N SER A 164 4.02 -9.05 0.24
CA SER A 164 3.34 -10.07 -0.56
C SER A 164 2.49 -10.98 0.32
N LEU A 165 3.01 -11.38 1.48
CA LEU A 165 2.25 -12.19 2.42
C LEU A 165 1.07 -11.43 3.04
N ALA A 166 1.27 -10.16 3.41
CA ALA A 166 0.19 -9.30 3.88
C ALA A 166 -0.89 -9.08 2.82
N GLU A 167 -0.51 -8.99 1.55
CA GLU A 167 -1.44 -8.91 0.43
C GLU A 167 -2.20 -10.23 0.25
N LEU A 168 -1.50 -11.37 0.18
CA LEU A 168 -2.11 -12.71 0.05
C LEU A 168 -3.11 -13.01 1.17
N GLU A 169 -2.84 -12.60 2.42
CA GLU A 169 -3.79 -12.74 3.54
C GLU A 169 -5.16 -12.06 3.27
N THR A 170 -5.16 -11.00 2.46
CA THR A 170 -6.36 -10.27 2.04
C THR A 170 -7.00 -10.81 0.76
N LEU A 171 -6.20 -11.39 -0.15
CA LEU A 171 -6.67 -11.89 -1.45
C LEU A 171 -7.28 -13.29 -1.37
N LEU A 172 -6.72 -14.19 -0.55
CA LEU A 172 -7.11 -15.59 -0.51
C LEU A 172 -8.39 -15.82 0.31
N ASP A 173 -9.50 -15.34 -0.24
CA ASP A 173 -10.85 -15.74 0.15
C ASP A 173 -11.24 -17.10 -0.44
N ARG A 174 -12.37 -17.66 0.00
CA ARG A 174 -12.82 -18.97 -0.46
C ARG A 174 -13.03 -19.02 -1.99
N PRO A 175 -13.73 -18.07 -2.64
CA PRO A 175 -13.86 -18.04 -4.10
C PRO A 175 -12.51 -18.11 -4.81
N THR A 176 -11.53 -17.34 -4.36
CA THR A 176 -10.19 -17.33 -4.95
C THR A 176 -9.49 -18.67 -4.75
N VAL A 177 -9.47 -19.23 -3.52
CA VAL A 177 -8.82 -20.52 -3.24
C VAL A 177 -9.42 -21.66 -4.08
N THR A 178 -10.75 -21.70 -4.20
CA THR A 178 -11.45 -22.72 -5.00
C THR A 178 -11.15 -22.57 -6.49
N ALA A 179 -11.14 -21.33 -7.02
CA ALA A 179 -10.94 -21.08 -8.43
C ALA A 179 -9.50 -21.30 -8.90
N LEU A 180 -8.50 -21.01 -8.05
CA LEU A 180 -7.09 -21.12 -8.45
C LEU A 180 -6.60 -22.56 -8.51
N GLY A 181 -7.05 -23.44 -7.61
CA GLY A 181 -6.54 -24.82 -7.52
C GLY A 181 -5.03 -24.89 -7.20
N GLY A 182 -4.59 -25.86 -6.39
CA GLY A 182 -3.15 -26.04 -6.09
C GLY A 182 -2.46 -24.89 -5.33
N ILE A 183 -3.15 -23.78 -5.03
CA ILE A 183 -2.59 -22.64 -4.26
C ILE A 183 -2.09 -23.06 -2.88
N ALA A 184 -2.72 -24.06 -2.26
CA ALA A 184 -2.25 -24.63 -1.00
C ALA A 184 -0.85 -25.25 -1.14
N ASP A 185 -0.61 -26.00 -2.22
CA ASP A 185 0.69 -26.63 -2.49
C ASP A 185 1.75 -25.58 -2.88
N ALA A 186 1.36 -24.57 -3.66
CA ALA A 186 2.24 -23.44 -3.98
C ALA A 186 2.68 -22.68 -2.71
N LEU A 187 1.73 -22.40 -1.81
CA LEU A 187 2.04 -21.80 -0.50
C LEU A 187 2.95 -22.71 0.33
N ALA A 188 2.77 -24.03 0.27
CA ALA A 188 3.60 -24.99 1.01
C ALA A 188 5.08 -24.93 0.58
N GLY A 189 5.34 -24.73 -0.72
CA GLY A 189 6.69 -24.65 -1.29
C GLY A 189 7.39 -23.30 -1.15
N ALA A 190 6.65 -22.21 -0.89
CA ALA A 190 7.19 -20.84 -0.84
C ALA A 190 7.83 -20.46 0.51
N GLY A 191 8.78 -21.25 1.02
CA GLY A 191 9.41 -20.99 2.31
C GLY A 191 10.25 -19.69 2.35
N ALA A 192 10.28 -19.01 3.50
CA ALA A 192 10.97 -17.71 3.66
C ALA A 192 12.52 -17.77 3.56
N GLU A 193 13.10 -18.96 3.42
CA GLU A 193 14.53 -19.21 3.29
C GLU A 193 15.14 -18.50 2.08
N GLY A 194 14.49 -18.59 0.92
CA GLY A 194 15.00 -17.96 -0.30
C GLY A 194 14.97 -16.44 -0.20
N ALA A 195 13.94 -15.88 0.45
CA ALA A 195 13.85 -14.45 0.72
C ALA A 195 14.91 -13.95 1.70
N LEU A 196 15.20 -14.72 2.76
CA LEU A 196 16.28 -14.42 3.70
C LEU A 196 17.64 -14.37 2.98
N ARG A 197 17.94 -15.40 2.19
CA ARG A 197 19.20 -15.48 1.44
C ARG A 197 19.33 -14.32 0.45
N ARG A 198 18.28 -14.01 -0.30
CA ARG A 198 18.29 -12.90 -1.26
C ARG A 198 18.47 -11.55 -0.59
N ALA A 199 17.84 -11.32 0.56
CA ALA A 199 18.02 -10.09 1.32
C ALA A 199 19.47 -9.90 1.80
N LEU A 200 20.09 -10.95 2.36
CA LEU A 200 21.49 -10.91 2.79
C LEU A 200 22.46 -10.72 1.61
N ALA A 201 22.23 -11.44 0.50
CA ALA A 201 23.08 -11.38 -0.68
C ALA A 201 22.89 -10.11 -1.54
N ALA A 202 21.75 -9.43 -1.43
CA ALA A 202 21.51 -8.13 -2.04
C ALA A 202 21.96 -6.97 -1.15
N GLY A 203 22.13 -7.21 0.14
CA GLY A 203 22.81 -6.33 1.08
C GLY A 203 21.89 -5.53 1.97
N LEU A 204 22.44 -5.17 3.13
CA LEU A 204 21.76 -4.50 4.23
C LEU A 204 22.30 -3.08 4.39
N PRO A 205 21.44 -2.11 4.73
CA PRO A 205 21.90 -0.75 5.05
C PRO A 205 22.93 -0.72 6.19
N GLU A 206 22.81 -1.65 7.14
CA GLU A 206 23.74 -1.81 8.26
C GLU A 206 25.12 -2.32 7.85
N GLU A 207 25.39 -2.60 6.57
CA GLU A 207 26.76 -2.79 6.08
C GLU A 207 27.53 -1.47 5.92
N LEU A 208 26.79 -0.36 5.90
CA LEU A 208 27.31 0.99 5.79
C LEU A 208 27.34 1.66 7.17
N ALA A 209 28.33 2.53 7.39
CA ALA A 209 28.49 3.29 8.63
C ALA A 209 28.94 4.72 8.35
N TRP A 210 28.58 5.57 9.31
CA TRP A 210 29.18 6.89 9.54
C TRP A 210 29.49 7.01 11.03
N PRO A 211 30.68 6.59 11.47
CA PRO A 211 31.01 6.46 12.89
C PRO A 211 30.79 7.74 13.71
N GLU A 212 31.13 8.90 13.15
CA GLU A 212 30.99 10.21 13.77
C GLU A 212 29.51 10.54 14.02
N LEU A 213 28.64 10.25 13.04
CA LEU A 213 27.20 10.45 13.16
C LEU A 213 26.56 9.46 14.15
N GLU A 214 26.98 8.19 14.13
CA GLU A 214 26.53 7.18 15.09
C GLU A 214 26.86 7.59 16.54
N SER A 215 28.04 8.17 16.77
CA SER A 215 28.43 8.72 18.07
C SER A 215 27.51 9.87 18.50
N VAL A 216 27.15 10.75 17.58
CA VAL A 216 26.20 11.85 17.84
C VAL A 216 24.82 11.32 18.21
N TYR A 217 24.30 10.32 17.48
CA TYR A 217 23.02 9.68 17.82
C TYR A 217 23.05 9.02 19.20
N ALA A 218 24.13 8.32 19.57
CA ALA A 218 24.29 7.77 20.91
C ALA A 218 24.25 8.87 21.99
N GLY A 219 24.85 10.02 21.71
CA GLY A 219 24.78 11.20 22.58
C GLY A 219 23.34 11.70 22.77
N PHE A 220 22.54 11.81 21.70
CA PHE A 220 21.10 12.14 21.77
C PHE A 220 20.31 11.14 22.59
N ALA A 221 20.50 9.84 22.34
CA ALA A 221 19.80 8.80 23.07
C ALA A 221 20.09 8.82 24.59
N SER A 222 21.33 9.14 24.99
CA SER A 222 21.70 9.23 26.42
C SER A 222 20.98 10.33 27.20
N GLY A 223 20.47 11.35 26.51
CA GLY A 223 19.73 12.46 27.12
C GLY A 223 18.21 12.36 26.92
N ALA A 224 17.72 11.33 26.24
CA ALA A 224 16.31 11.16 25.94
C ALA A 224 15.53 10.69 27.17
N GLY A 225 14.32 11.24 27.35
CA GLY A 225 13.40 10.79 28.40
C GLY A 225 12.83 9.39 28.14
N PRO A 226 12.25 8.73 29.17
CA PRO A 226 11.71 7.37 29.03
C PRO A 226 10.61 7.24 27.98
N GLU A 227 9.82 8.30 27.75
CA GLU A 227 8.79 8.33 26.71
C GLU A 227 9.35 8.26 25.27
N GLN A 228 10.60 8.67 25.07
CA GLN A 228 11.27 8.67 23.76
C GLN A 228 12.18 7.47 23.55
N ALA A 229 12.38 6.62 24.58
CA ALA A 229 13.29 5.47 24.52
C ALA A 229 12.86 4.41 23.50
N GLU A 230 11.59 4.38 23.11
CA GLU A 230 11.05 3.46 22.10
C GLU A 230 11.12 4.02 20.66
N ALA A 231 11.53 5.28 20.47
CA ALA A 231 11.70 5.89 19.15
C ALA A 231 12.95 5.31 18.43
N PRO A 232 12.98 5.28 17.08
CA PRO A 232 14.15 4.80 16.33
C PRO A 232 15.43 5.59 16.62
N LEU A 233 15.32 6.90 16.80
CA LEU A 233 16.41 7.79 17.22
C LEU A 233 15.95 8.63 18.44
N PRO A 234 16.06 8.09 19.67
CA PRO A 234 15.64 8.80 20.87
C PRO A 234 16.37 10.15 21.02
N GLY A 235 15.62 11.22 21.31
CA GLY A 235 16.15 12.57 21.51
C GLY A 235 16.44 13.37 20.24
N VAL A 236 16.28 12.78 19.05
CA VAL A 236 16.43 13.49 17.76
C VAL A 236 15.06 13.93 17.26
N GLU A 237 14.91 15.22 16.98
CA GLU A 237 13.67 15.84 16.48
C GLU A 237 13.69 16.04 14.97
N GLY A 238 14.88 16.20 14.38
CA GLY A 238 15.03 16.31 12.93
C GLY A 238 16.47 16.55 12.48
N VAL A 239 16.64 16.73 11.17
CA VAL A 239 17.91 17.06 10.54
C VAL A 239 17.77 18.18 9.52
N THR A 240 18.85 18.91 9.24
CA THR A 240 18.97 19.84 8.11
C THR A 240 20.31 19.65 7.41
N SER A 241 20.43 20.17 6.18
CA SER A 241 21.57 19.92 5.31
C SER A 241 22.33 21.20 4.95
N THR A 242 23.66 21.11 5.04
CA THR A 242 24.63 22.05 4.47
C THR A 242 25.79 21.21 3.93
N TRP A 243 25.62 20.59 2.75
CA TRP A 243 26.56 19.63 2.18
C TRP A 243 28.02 20.12 2.26
N PRO A 244 28.95 19.30 2.81
CA PRO A 244 28.79 17.90 3.24
C PRO A 244 28.43 17.71 4.73
N VAL A 245 27.98 18.76 5.42
CA VAL A 245 27.65 18.78 6.85
C VAL A 245 26.16 18.48 7.08
N LEU A 246 25.89 17.47 7.90
CA LEU A 246 24.54 17.15 8.39
C LEU A 246 24.35 17.78 9.77
N THR A 247 23.30 18.57 9.95
CA THR A 247 22.92 19.09 11.27
C THR A 247 21.88 18.19 11.88
N VAL A 248 22.19 17.56 13.02
CA VAL A 248 21.25 16.79 13.84
C VAL A 248 20.80 17.66 15.01
N PHE A 249 19.50 17.80 15.21
CA PHE A 249 18.97 18.60 16.31
C PHE A 249 17.89 17.88 17.11
N GLY A 250 17.89 18.13 18.42
CA GLY A 250 16.83 17.74 19.34
C GLY A 250 16.06 18.98 19.80
N ARG A 251 15.42 18.91 20.97
CA ARG A 251 14.60 20.02 21.49
C ARG A 251 15.43 21.22 22.00
N ASP A 252 16.63 20.98 22.52
CA ASP A 252 17.44 21.97 23.25
C ASP A 252 18.89 22.11 22.74
N ARG A 253 19.25 21.35 21.70
CA ARG A 253 20.64 21.28 21.20
C ARG A 253 20.73 20.80 19.76
N ALA A 254 21.78 21.21 19.08
CA ALA A 254 22.12 20.77 17.74
C ALA A 254 23.62 20.44 17.61
N VAL A 255 23.93 19.53 16.68
CA VAL A 255 25.30 19.10 16.37
C VAL A 255 25.47 19.05 14.85
N ALA A 256 26.50 19.71 14.34
CA ALA A 256 26.88 19.69 12.93
C ALA A 256 27.97 18.65 12.69
N VAL A 257 27.71 17.68 11.82
CA VAL A 257 28.55 16.50 11.60
C VAL A 257 29.01 16.45 10.14
N ALA A 258 30.32 16.44 9.94
CA ALA A 258 30.98 16.23 8.65
C ALA A 258 31.58 14.81 8.58
N PRO A 259 31.97 14.33 7.38
CA PRO A 259 32.54 12.99 7.21
C PRO A 259 33.85 12.73 7.97
N ASP A 260 34.55 13.79 8.34
CA ASP A 260 35.83 13.78 9.05
C ASP A 260 35.70 14.14 10.54
N GLY A 261 34.50 14.50 11.01
CA GLY A 261 34.28 14.86 12.41
C GLY A 261 33.12 15.81 12.67
N VAL A 262 32.91 16.10 13.96
CA VAL A 262 31.95 17.12 14.40
C VAL A 262 32.53 18.51 14.11
N ARG A 263 31.77 19.34 13.39
CA ARG A 263 32.13 20.74 13.07
C ARG A 263 31.76 21.73 14.18
N GLY A 264 30.74 21.40 14.97
CA GLY A 264 30.31 22.21 16.09
C GLY A 264 29.06 21.66 16.76
N SER A 265 28.74 22.22 17.92
CA SER A 265 27.49 21.97 18.62
C SER A 265 27.02 23.22 19.34
N CYS A 266 25.71 23.35 19.55
CA CYS A 266 25.13 24.46 20.30
C CYS A 266 23.98 23.97 21.19
N ARG A 267 23.67 24.78 22.20
CA ARG A 267 22.39 24.73 22.92
C ARG A 267 21.53 25.88 22.45
N PHE A 268 20.22 25.68 22.44
CA PHE A 268 19.26 26.70 22.07
C PHE A 268 17.95 26.51 22.82
N THR A 269 17.11 27.53 22.78
CA THR A 269 15.73 27.48 23.27
C THR A 269 14.79 27.90 22.14
N VAL A 270 13.66 27.22 22.05
CA VAL A 270 12.52 27.60 21.22
C VAL A 270 11.29 27.76 22.11
N PRO A 271 10.32 28.62 21.77
CA PRO A 271 9.10 28.75 22.55
C PRO A 271 8.40 27.40 22.75
N GLU A 272 7.80 27.18 23.92
CA GLU A 272 7.12 25.92 24.24
C GLU A 272 5.97 25.63 23.28
N ASP A 273 5.27 26.67 22.84
CA ASP A 273 4.15 26.65 21.89
C ASP A 273 4.58 26.63 20.42
N ALA A 274 5.88 26.51 20.14
CA ALA A 274 6.38 26.34 18.77
C ALA A 274 5.78 25.09 18.13
N THR A 275 5.07 25.30 17.02
CA THR A 275 4.40 24.26 16.24
C THR A 275 5.35 23.58 15.26
N MET A 276 6.47 24.23 14.91
CA MET A 276 7.58 23.70 14.13
C MET A 276 8.85 24.51 14.42
N PHE A 277 10.01 23.85 14.34
CA PHE A 277 11.32 24.49 14.41
C PHE A 277 12.35 23.73 13.57
N ALA A 278 13.43 24.41 13.20
CA ALA A 278 14.55 23.87 12.42
C ALA A 278 15.86 24.54 12.83
N VAL A 279 16.97 23.83 12.69
CA VAL A 279 18.31 24.33 13.02
C VAL A 279 19.26 24.08 11.87
N HIS A 280 19.89 25.13 11.33
CA HIS A 280 20.80 25.05 10.19
C HIS A 280 22.21 25.44 10.59
N TYR A 281 23.21 24.60 10.25
CA TYR A 281 24.61 24.98 10.37
C TYR A 281 25.02 25.94 9.25
N VAL A 282 25.66 27.06 9.63
CA VAL A 282 26.13 28.10 8.70
C VAL A 282 27.48 28.60 9.18
N GLY A 283 28.56 28.27 8.47
CA GLY A 283 29.87 28.91 8.63
C GLY A 283 30.43 28.98 10.05
N GLY A 284 30.23 27.94 10.85
CA GLY A 284 30.68 27.89 12.25
C GLY A 284 29.66 28.31 13.32
N SER A 285 28.47 28.79 12.93
CA SER A 285 27.34 29.05 13.85
C SER A 285 26.09 28.26 13.44
N PHE A 286 25.02 28.38 14.23
CA PHE A 286 23.73 27.73 14.02
C PHE A 286 22.62 28.77 13.94
N LEU A 287 21.85 28.73 12.86
CA LEU A 287 20.61 29.49 12.72
C LEU A 287 19.45 28.63 13.22
N VAL A 288 18.84 29.03 14.33
CA VAL A 288 17.67 28.37 14.92
C VAL A 288 16.43 29.12 14.46
N SER A 289 15.43 28.41 13.95
CA SER A 289 14.19 29.02 13.45
C SER A 289 12.96 28.28 13.97
N TRP A 290 11.85 29.00 14.16
CA TRP A 290 10.59 28.43 14.60
C TRP A 290 9.39 29.20 14.07
N THR A 291 8.21 28.66 14.32
CA THR A 291 6.92 29.34 14.12
C THR A 291 5.89 28.85 15.14
N LEU A 292 4.91 29.71 15.43
CA LEU A 292 3.79 29.43 16.33
C LEU A 292 2.49 29.18 15.55
N LYS A 293 2.55 29.19 14.21
CA LYS A 293 1.36 29.04 13.35
C LYS A 293 0.85 27.59 13.37
N PRO A 294 -0.47 27.34 13.51
CA PRO A 294 -1.02 25.99 13.71
C PRO A 294 -0.85 25.01 12.54
N SER A 295 -0.54 25.49 11.33
CA SER A 295 -0.28 24.66 10.15
C SER A 295 0.82 25.31 9.31
N PRO A 296 2.07 25.26 9.77
CA PRO A 296 3.14 26.02 9.16
C PRO A 296 3.66 25.34 7.89
N TYR A 297 4.01 26.14 6.88
CA TYR A 297 4.78 25.68 5.72
C TYR A 297 6.29 25.85 5.94
N PHE A 298 6.69 26.90 6.67
CA PHE A 298 8.06 27.26 7.00
C PHE A 298 8.12 28.04 8.32
N CYS A 299 9.31 28.15 8.92
CA CYS A 299 9.54 28.98 10.10
C CYS A 299 9.58 30.47 9.73
N ASP A 300 9.04 31.34 10.58
CA ASP A 300 8.94 32.79 10.33
C ASP A 300 9.70 33.66 11.34
N THR A 301 10.29 33.05 12.36
CA THR A 301 11.18 33.69 13.31
C THR A 301 12.49 32.92 13.38
N ALA A 302 13.62 33.62 13.44
CA ALA A 302 14.93 33.01 13.59
C ALA A 302 15.83 33.75 14.59
N VAL A 303 16.84 33.05 15.09
CA VAL A 303 17.85 33.57 16.00
C VAL A 303 19.19 32.86 15.74
N TRP A 304 20.28 33.56 15.94
CA TRP A 304 21.61 32.98 15.90
C TRP A 304 21.95 32.38 17.27
N ALA A 305 22.46 31.15 17.31
CA ALA A 305 22.75 30.47 18.57
C ALA A 305 23.83 31.20 19.42
N ASP A 306 24.72 31.97 18.79
CA ASP A 306 25.70 32.85 19.46
C ASP A 306 25.09 34.17 19.97
N ARG A 307 23.86 34.50 19.57
CA ARG A 307 23.11 35.72 19.94
C ARG A 307 21.64 35.41 20.24
N PRO A 308 21.36 34.61 21.29
CA PRO A 308 20.00 34.12 21.59
C PRO A 308 19.01 35.23 21.97
N ASP A 309 19.50 36.39 22.42
CA ASP A 309 18.67 37.52 22.85
C ASP A 309 18.19 38.42 21.70
N GLU A 310 18.57 38.12 20.45
CA GLU A 310 18.29 38.94 19.27
C GLU A 310 17.46 38.19 18.19
N PRO A 311 16.24 37.69 18.50
CA PRO A 311 15.41 37.07 17.50
C PRO A 311 14.97 38.07 16.43
N PHE A 312 14.78 37.57 15.21
CA PHE A 312 14.43 38.39 14.05
C PHE A 312 13.46 37.68 13.12
N ALA A 313 12.72 38.47 12.35
CA ALA A 313 11.92 37.99 11.22
C ALA A 313 12.82 37.97 9.97
N PRO A 314 13.12 36.78 9.40
CA PRO A 314 13.95 36.67 8.21
C PRO A 314 13.25 37.24 6.98
N GLU A 315 14.00 37.85 6.07
CA GLU A 315 13.44 38.37 4.81
C GLU A 315 12.94 37.24 3.90
N GLN A 316 13.64 36.11 3.90
CA GLN A 316 13.26 34.89 3.19
C GLN A 316 13.16 33.74 4.18
N SER A 317 12.01 33.09 4.16
CA SER A 317 11.64 32.09 5.15
C SER A 317 11.34 30.72 4.55
N SER A 318 11.13 30.63 3.23
CA SER A 318 10.66 29.40 2.58
C SER A 318 11.58 28.19 2.79
N GLY A 319 12.90 28.39 2.90
CA GLY A 319 13.87 27.32 3.17
C GLY A 319 14.18 27.09 4.65
N LEU A 320 13.51 27.78 5.57
CA LEU A 320 13.65 27.58 7.03
C LEU A 320 12.76 26.43 7.50
N VAL A 321 13.10 25.24 7.02
CA VAL A 321 12.36 23.99 7.25
C VAL A 321 13.31 22.86 7.62
N PRO A 322 12.85 21.91 8.46
CA PRO A 322 13.58 20.66 8.63
C PRO A 322 13.51 19.83 7.34
N PHE A 323 14.45 18.90 7.17
CA PHE A 323 14.34 17.90 6.10
C PHE A 323 13.01 17.14 6.24
N GLY A 324 12.28 17.06 5.13
CA GLY A 324 10.92 16.52 5.08
C GLY A 324 10.66 15.58 3.90
N GLY A 325 11.69 15.26 3.11
CA GLY A 325 11.65 14.38 1.94
C GLY A 325 12.39 14.95 0.75
N SER A 326 12.28 14.30 -0.41
CA SER A 326 12.92 14.71 -1.67
C SER A 326 12.62 16.13 -2.10
N LEU A 327 11.33 16.51 -2.04
CA LEU A 327 10.80 17.82 -2.41
C LEU A 327 10.92 18.86 -1.29
N ASP A 328 11.15 18.43 -0.05
CA ASP A 328 11.27 19.27 1.16
C ASP A 328 12.70 19.13 1.71
N GLY A 329 13.66 19.80 1.07
CA GLY A 329 15.10 19.70 1.37
C GLY A 329 15.99 19.25 0.20
N ALA A 330 15.45 19.15 -1.03
CA ALA A 330 16.19 18.94 -2.28
C ALA A 330 17.23 17.80 -2.23
N TYR A 331 16.81 16.63 -1.75
CA TYR A 331 17.67 15.46 -1.53
C TYR A 331 18.89 15.70 -0.60
N GLY A 332 19.06 16.88 0.00
CA GLY A 332 20.14 17.24 0.91
C GLY A 332 21.34 17.98 0.27
N PHE A 333 21.30 18.30 -1.03
CA PHE A 333 22.38 18.99 -1.74
C PHE A 333 22.27 20.52 -1.62
N GLN A 334 22.53 21.05 -0.43
CA GLN A 334 22.52 22.49 -0.16
C GLN A 334 23.93 22.90 0.26
N PHE A 335 24.67 23.62 -0.59
CA PHE A 335 26.13 23.70 -0.46
C PHE A 335 26.62 24.66 0.63
N GLU A 336 27.66 24.25 1.34
CA GLU A 336 28.57 25.18 2.04
C GLU A 336 29.33 26.03 1.00
N THR A 337 29.70 27.25 1.38
CA THR A 337 30.59 28.08 0.55
C THR A 337 32.00 27.50 0.52
N ALA A 338 32.74 27.73 -0.56
CA ALA A 338 34.10 27.18 -0.73
C ALA A 338 35.09 27.61 0.37
N ASP A 339 34.85 28.73 1.04
CA ASP A 339 35.64 29.22 2.18
C ASP A 339 35.25 28.61 3.53
N GLY A 340 34.23 27.74 3.58
CA GLY A 340 33.68 27.15 4.80
C GLY A 340 33.00 28.16 5.74
N GLY A 341 32.85 29.41 5.32
CA GLY A 341 32.37 30.51 6.16
C GLY A 341 30.88 30.82 6.01
N GLY A 342 30.11 30.02 5.27
CA GLY A 342 28.76 30.37 4.83
C GLY A 342 28.01 29.22 4.18
N ARG A 343 26.78 29.49 3.79
CA ARG A 343 25.88 28.53 3.14
C ARG A 343 25.20 29.16 1.93
N HIS A 344 25.16 28.46 0.81
CA HIS A 344 24.33 28.85 -0.34
C HIS A 344 22.85 28.63 0.00
N SER A 345 22.07 29.72 0.03
CA SER A 345 20.63 29.69 0.34
C SER A 345 19.72 29.49 -0.86
N GLY A 346 20.28 29.46 -2.08
CA GLY A 346 19.56 29.36 -3.34
C GLY A 346 19.78 30.61 -4.20
N GLN A 347 19.46 31.79 -3.68
CA GLN A 347 19.62 33.06 -4.42
C GLN A 347 20.76 33.95 -3.90
N ARG A 348 21.41 33.55 -2.81
CA ARG A 348 22.51 34.26 -2.17
C ARG A 348 23.30 33.34 -1.23
N VAL A 349 24.28 33.91 -0.54
CA VAL A 349 25.04 33.26 0.52
C VAL A 349 24.62 33.84 1.88
N LEU A 350 24.18 32.96 2.77
CA LEU A 350 23.94 33.27 4.18
C LEU A 350 25.26 33.13 4.96
N ARG A 351 25.59 34.15 5.75
CA ARG A 351 26.77 34.18 6.64
C ARG A 351 26.36 34.28 8.12
N PRO A 352 27.20 33.84 9.07
CA PRO A 352 26.92 34.02 10.50
C PRO A 352 26.56 35.46 10.85
N GLY A 353 25.41 35.66 11.50
CA GLY A 353 24.88 36.98 11.86
C GLY A 353 24.01 37.66 10.80
N GLY A 354 23.92 37.11 9.59
CA GLY A 354 23.00 37.58 8.55
C GLY A 354 21.53 37.49 8.98
N ARG A 355 20.67 38.37 8.47
CA ARG A 355 19.23 38.41 8.79
C ARG A 355 18.32 38.10 7.61
N GLU A 356 18.92 37.90 6.45
CA GLU A 356 18.28 37.64 5.17
C GLU A 356 17.49 36.33 5.13
N GLY A 357 17.93 35.29 5.85
CA GLY A 357 17.25 33.99 5.95
C GLY A 357 17.66 32.98 4.88
N ILE A 358 16.80 31.98 4.61
CA ILE A 358 17.03 30.91 3.64
C ILE A 358 15.90 30.90 2.60
N ASP A 359 16.28 30.90 1.32
CA ASP A 359 15.36 30.99 0.17
C ASP A 359 14.73 29.63 -0.15
N GLY A 360 13.74 29.63 -1.06
CA GLY A 360 13.01 28.43 -1.49
C GLY A 360 13.60 27.71 -2.71
N ASP A 361 14.69 28.23 -3.27
CA ASP A 361 15.43 27.59 -4.38
C ASP A 361 16.36 26.52 -3.82
N GLU A 362 15.75 25.44 -3.34
CA GLU A 362 16.44 24.38 -2.59
C GLU A 362 17.29 23.46 -3.48
N LEU A 363 16.99 23.36 -4.79
CA LEU A 363 17.69 22.47 -5.71
C LEU A 363 19.04 23.08 -6.09
N GLN A 364 20.15 22.41 -5.75
CA GLN A 364 21.49 22.85 -6.12
C GLN A 364 22.32 21.70 -6.72
N LEU A 365 23.18 22.03 -7.68
CA LEU A 365 24.17 21.12 -8.28
C LEU A 365 25.55 21.78 -8.24
N GLY A 366 26.62 21.00 -8.04
CA GLY A 366 27.99 21.50 -8.01
C GLY A 366 28.98 20.55 -8.71
N ASP A 367 29.74 21.06 -9.68
CA ASP A 367 30.78 20.30 -10.40
C ASP A 367 32.20 20.55 -9.83
N GLY A 368 32.29 21.21 -8.68
CA GLY A 368 33.54 21.61 -8.03
C GLY A 368 34.07 22.97 -8.47
N ALA A 369 33.63 23.50 -9.62
CA ALA A 369 34.00 24.83 -10.10
C ALA A 369 32.79 25.80 -10.17
N ARG A 370 31.60 25.26 -10.41
CA ARG A 370 30.36 25.97 -10.68
C ARG A 370 29.24 25.40 -9.83
N ILE A 371 28.28 26.26 -9.49
CA ILE A 371 27.07 25.90 -8.76
C ILE A 371 25.87 26.31 -9.60
N TRP A 372 24.91 25.39 -9.76
CA TRP A 372 23.62 25.68 -10.39
C TRP A 372 22.52 25.63 -9.34
N VAL A 373 21.50 26.47 -9.52
CA VAL A 373 20.36 26.59 -8.61
C VAL A 373 19.05 26.51 -9.37
N ASN A 374 18.02 25.94 -8.73
CA ASN A 374 16.65 25.91 -9.22
C ASN A 374 15.64 25.77 -8.05
N GLY A 375 14.36 26.01 -8.34
CA GLY A 375 13.25 25.83 -7.40
C GLY A 375 12.44 24.56 -7.72
N VAL A 376 11.87 23.96 -6.67
CA VAL A 376 10.96 22.81 -6.80
C VAL A 376 9.65 23.25 -7.47
N PHE A 377 9.10 22.43 -8.38
CA PHE A 377 7.92 22.73 -9.21
C PHE A 377 8.05 23.96 -10.12
N ASN A 378 9.27 24.38 -10.42
CA ASN A 378 9.52 25.53 -11.27
C ASN A 378 9.90 25.07 -12.69
N ASP A 379 9.21 25.59 -13.71
CA ASP A 379 9.51 25.29 -15.12
C ASP A 379 10.76 26.01 -15.65
N ARG A 380 11.46 26.77 -14.80
CA ARG A 380 12.68 27.52 -15.16
C ARG A 380 13.84 26.59 -15.50
N ALA A 381 14.70 27.08 -16.38
CA ALA A 381 16.00 26.48 -16.64
C ALA A 381 16.91 26.62 -15.41
N TRP A 382 17.86 25.69 -15.25
CA TRP A 382 18.89 25.80 -14.23
C TRP A 382 19.74 27.06 -14.46
N GLU A 383 19.97 27.82 -13.39
CA GLU A 383 20.74 29.07 -13.45
C GLU A 383 22.09 28.89 -12.76
N LEU A 384 23.14 29.48 -13.33
CA LEU A 384 24.47 29.48 -12.72
C LEU A 384 24.49 30.48 -11.57
N ALA A 385 24.81 30.04 -10.36
CA ALA A 385 25.03 30.94 -9.23
C ALA A 385 26.48 31.44 -9.19
N ASP A 386 26.68 32.69 -8.79
CA ASP A 386 28.00 33.18 -8.43
C ASP A 386 28.52 32.44 -7.19
N PRO A 387 29.71 31.82 -7.22
CA PRO A 387 30.19 30.99 -6.11
C PRO A 387 30.52 31.77 -4.84
N VAL A 388 30.64 33.12 -4.90
CA VAL A 388 30.99 33.96 -3.74
C VAL A 388 29.76 34.60 -3.10
N SER A 389 28.88 35.19 -3.92
CA SER A 389 27.66 35.89 -3.50
C SER A 389 26.42 35.00 -3.49
N GLY A 390 26.40 33.91 -4.26
CA GLY A 390 25.25 33.02 -4.45
C GLY A 390 24.20 33.55 -5.41
N GLU A 391 24.38 34.74 -5.99
CA GLU A 391 23.40 35.36 -6.88
C GLU A 391 23.31 34.62 -8.23
N PRO A 392 22.11 34.31 -8.74
CA PRO A 392 21.93 33.73 -10.06
C PRO A 392 22.42 34.67 -11.17
N ARG A 393 23.16 34.13 -12.15
CA ARG A 393 23.72 34.82 -13.32
C ARG A 393 22.99 34.49 -14.62
N GLY A 394 21.82 33.87 -14.51
CA GLY A 394 20.99 33.46 -15.64
C GLY A 394 21.26 32.03 -16.12
N PRO A 395 20.50 31.59 -17.14
CA PRO A 395 20.48 30.20 -17.57
C PRO A 395 21.79 29.81 -18.26
N VAL A 396 22.35 28.68 -17.84
CA VAL A 396 23.54 28.08 -18.45
C VAL A 396 23.28 26.59 -18.59
N ALA A 397 23.78 25.98 -19.67
CA ALA A 397 23.69 24.54 -19.87
C ALA A 397 24.27 23.78 -18.66
N LEU A 398 23.60 22.71 -18.26
CA LEU A 398 24.11 21.77 -17.27
C LEU A 398 25.41 21.15 -17.77
N PRO A 399 26.32 20.74 -16.86
CA PRO A 399 27.53 20.05 -17.28
C PRO A 399 27.16 18.74 -17.97
N ASP A 400 27.98 18.31 -18.94
CA ASP A 400 27.88 16.94 -19.44
C ASP A 400 28.12 16.00 -18.25
N PHE A 401 27.11 15.22 -17.88
CA PHE A 401 27.27 14.21 -16.85
C PHE A 401 28.39 13.24 -17.30
N PRO A 402 29.42 13.01 -16.47
CA PRO A 402 30.54 12.14 -16.84
C PRO A 402 30.05 10.77 -17.32
N GLY A 403 30.27 10.44 -18.60
CA GLY A 403 29.74 9.22 -19.23
C GLY A 403 29.05 9.45 -20.58
N ARG A 404 28.79 10.70 -20.97
CA ARG A 404 28.26 11.04 -22.30
C ARG A 404 29.39 11.40 -23.28
N PRO A 405 29.44 10.84 -24.50
CA PRO A 405 30.14 11.50 -25.61
C PRO A 405 29.36 12.77 -26.00
N ALA A 406 30.04 13.91 -26.10
CA ALA A 406 29.42 15.21 -26.39
C ALA A 406 28.51 15.14 -27.63
N GLY A 407 27.20 15.37 -27.46
CA GLY A 407 26.26 15.32 -28.59
C GLY A 407 24.78 15.54 -28.25
N ALA A 408 24.31 16.76 -28.55
CA ALA A 408 22.94 17.25 -28.78
C ALA A 408 21.87 16.96 -27.70
N ASP A 409 21.51 18.01 -26.96
CA ASP A 409 20.22 18.16 -26.29
C ASP A 409 19.07 18.05 -27.32
N PRO A 410 17.97 17.32 -27.06
CA PRO A 410 16.78 17.46 -27.88
C PRO A 410 16.14 18.82 -27.59
N ALA A 411 16.06 19.63 -28.64
CA ALA A 411 15.56 20.98 -28.62
C ALA A 411 14.19 21.14 -27.91
N ASP A 412 14.14 22.20 -27.11
CA ASP A 412 12.99 22.95 -26.62
C ASP A 412 11.81 23.03 -27.62
N PRO A 413 10.57 22.62 -27.28
CA PRO A 413 9.41 22.82 -28.13
C PRO A 413 8.85 24.23 -27.96
N ALA A 414 9.66 25.25 -28.29
CA ALA A 414 9.16 26.59 -28.55
C ALA A 414 8.43 26.60 -29.90
N ARG A 415 7.12 26.37 -29.84
CA ARG A 415 6.19 26.46 -30.97
C ARG A 415 6.06 27.91 -31.46
N PRO A 416 6.25 28.22 -32.76
CA PRO A 416 5.58 29.35 -33.38
C PRO A 416 4.26 28.89 -34.00
N ALA A 417 3.27 29.77 -33.95
CA ALA A 417 1.95 29.58 -34.51
C ALA A 417 1.90 29.74 -36.04
N ASP A 418 0.84 29.15 -36.61
CA ASP A 418 0.03 29.64 -37.75
C ASP A 418 0.31 29.06 -39.18
N PRO A 419 -0.64 29.16 -40.15
CA PRO A 419 -1.84 28.31 -40.28
C PRO A 419 -2.02 27.62 -41.66
N ALA A 420 -2.96 26.67 -41.70
CA ALA A 420 -3.81 26.24 -42.83
C ALA A 420 -3.22 26.15 -44.27
N HIS A 421 -3.20 24.93 -44.84
CA HIS A 421 -3.81 24.68 -46.15
C HIS A 421 -4.13 23.19 -46.42
N ARG A 422 -5.30 22.95 -47.00
CA ARG A 422 -5.81 21.68 -47.56
C ARG A 422 -5.00 21.22 -48.78
N ALA A 423 -4.80 19.89 -48.94
CA ALA A 423 -5.22 19.08 -50.11
C ALA A 423 -4.77 17.60 -50.00
N ASP A 424 -5.74 16.68 -50.16
CA ASP A 424 -5.64 15.24 -50.52
C ASP A 424 -5.32 15.06 -52.04
N PRO A 425 -5.26 13.85 -52.65
CA PRO A 425 -4.63 12.56 -52.28
C PRO A 425 -3.91 11.86 -53.49
N ALA A 426 -3.10 10.80 -53.30
CA ALA A 426 -2.92 9.68 -54.27
C ALA A 426 -1.95 8.57 -53.78
N ASP A 427 -2.46 7.34 -53.85
CA ASP A 427 -1.90 5.98 -53.62
C ASP A 427 -1.16 5.46 -54.90
N PRO A 428 -0.68 4.19 -55.06
CA PRO A 428 -0.21 3.13 -54.14
C PRO A 428 1.19 2.56 -54.53
N ALA A 429 1.77 1.68 -53.69
CA ALA A 429 2.27 0.34 -54.09
C ALA A 429 3.18 -0.30 -53.04
N ASP A 430 2.72 -1.43 -52.51
CA ASP A 430 3.50 -2.46 -51.80
C ASP A 430 4.27 -3.33 -52.84
N PRO A 431 5.36 -4.03 -52.47
CA PRO A 431 5.13 -5.41 -52.02
C PRO A 431 6.09 -5.92 -50.92
N ALA A 432 5.54 -6.79 -50.06
CA ALA A 432 6.21 -7.59 -49.05
C ALA A 432 7.28 -8.58 -49.59
N PRO A 433 8.21 -9.02 -48.71
CA PRO A 433 8.57 -10.45 -48.67
C PRO A 433 8.78 -10.96 -47.21
N PRO A 434 9.26 -12.19 -46.96
CA PRO A 434 8.47 -13.34 -46.52
C PRO A 434 8.72 -13.78 -45.06
N THR A 435 7.82 -14.61 -44.54
CA THR A 435 7.89 -15.33 -43.26
C THR A 435 8.97 -16.42 -43.21
N ALA A 436 9.81 -16.42 -42.18
CA ALA A 436 10.66 -17.52 -41.72
C ALA A 436 10.90 -17.42 -40.18
N PRO A 437 11.30 -18.51 -39.49
CA PRO A 437 10.84 -18.89 -38.16
C PRO A 437 11.63 -18.27 -36.99
N ALA A 438 11.07 -18.44 -35.79
CA ALA A 438 11.53 -17.98 -34.49
C ALA A 438 13.04 -18.14 -34.24
N ASP A 439 13.71 -17.02 -33.99
CA ASP A 439 15.07 -16.93 -33.47
C ASP A 439 15.06 -16.60 -31.96
N PRO A 440 16.11 -17.00 -31.21
CA PRO A 440 16.19 -16.88 -29.76
C PRO A 440 16.32 -15.42 -29.32
N ALA A 441 15.96 -15.15 -28.06
CA ALA A 441 15.91 -13.82 -27.45
C ALA A 441 17.12 -12.93 -27.84
N PRO A 442 16.89 -11.66 -28.23
CA PRO A 442 17.96 -10.77 -28.63
C PRO A 442 18.89 -10.47 -27.44
N PRO A 443 20.19 -10.23 -27.69
CA PRO A 443 21.10 -9.72 -26.66
C PRO A 443 20.53 -8.40 -26.11
N ALA A 444 20.64 -8.21 -24.79
CA ALA A 444 20.13 -7.03 -24.09
C ALA A 444 20.56 -5.75 -24.83
N ALA A 445 19.62 -5.10 -25.49
CA ALA A 445 19.85 -3.80 -26.12
C ALA A 445 20.29 -2.82 -25.03
N GLU A 446 21.28 -1.97 -25.33
CA GLU A 446 21.62 -0.89 -24.42
C GLU A 446 20.35 -0.06 -24.13
N PRO A 447 20.13 0.32 -22.85
CA PRO A 447 18.94 1.08 -22.49
C PRO A 447 18.90 2.39 -23.30
N SER A 448 17.88 2.54 -24.14
CA SER A 448 17.74 3.70 -25.03
C SER A 448 17.07 4.86 -24.31
N GLU A 449 17.67 6.06 -24.41
CA GLU A 449 17.11 7.32 -23.91
C GLU A 449 15.95 7.86 -24.79
N THR A 450 15.66 7.20 -25.91
CA THR A 450 14.72 7.70 -26.92
C THR A 450 13.32 7.91 -26.33
N GLY A 451 12.85 9.16 -26.32
CA GLY A 451 11.53 9.53 -25.81
C GLY A 451 11.44 9.62 -24.28
N MET A 452 12.58 9.64 -23.57
CA MET A 452 12.64 9.97 -22.15
C MET A 452 12.88 11.47 -21.92
N SER A 453 12.40 11.96 -20.79
CA SER A 453 12.57 13.32 -20.27
C SER A 453 13.50 13.30 -19.05
N LEU A 454 14.23 14.39 -18.83
CA LEU A 454 15.09 14.54 -17.66
C LEU A 454 14.28 14.82 -16.39
N ALA A 455 14.50 14.03 -15.34
CA ALA A 455 13.95 14.29 -14.01
C ALA A 455 14.70 15.44 -13.34
N ARG A 456 14.36 16.69 -13.72
CA ARG A 456 15.09 17.89 -13.28
C ARG A 456 15.23 18.00 -11.76
N GLU A 457 14.20 17.62 -11.01
CA GLU A 457 14.14 17.72 -9.56
C GLU A 457 14.97 16.63 -8.85
N ALA A 458 15.23 15.50 -9.52
CA ALA A 458 15.98 14.36 -8.98
C ALA A 458 17.44 14.29 -9.46
N LEU A 459 17.91 15.33 -10.15
CA LEU A 459 19.31 15.46 -10.53
C LEU A 459 20.18 15.69 -9.29
N GLN A 460 21.31 15.00 -9.24
CA GLN A 460 22.26 15.10 -8.14
C GLN A 460 23.66 15.24 -8.68
N LEU A 461 24.40 16.27 -8.29
CA LEU A 461 25.80 16.44 -8.64
C LEU A 461 26.48 17.27 -7.55
N ALA A 462 27.55 16.75 -6.97
CA ALA A 462 28.29 17.44 -5.93
C ALA A 462 29.77 17.04 -5.93
N PRO A 463 30.67 17.91 -5.44
CA PRO A 463 32.03 17.51 -5.10
C PRO A 463 32.03 16.51 -3.95
N LEU A 464 32.81 15.43 -4.12
CA LEU A 464 33.08 14.48 -3.06
C LEU A 464 34.12 15.10 -2.10
N PRO A 465 33.84 15.16 -0.79
CA PRO A 465 34.81 15.67 0.18
C PRO A 465 36.16 14.93 0.13
N ASP A 466 37.25 15.68 0.31
CA ASP A 466 38.61 15.15 0.26
C ASP A 466 38.80 13.96 1.22
N GLY A 467 39.53 12.94 0.75
CA GLY A 467 39.82 11.74 1.54
C GLY A 467 38.69 10.70 1.57
N LEU A 468 37.54 10.97 0.96
CA LEU A 468 36.53 9.95 0.67
C LEU A 468 36.80 9.30 -0.70
N THR A 469 36.75 7.98 -0.73
CA THR A 469 36.83 7.18 -1.96
C THR A 469 35.87 6.01 -1.84
N GLY A 470 35.30 5.55 -2.96
CA GLY A 470 34.46 4.35 -2.97
C GLY A 470 33.08 4.58 -2.35
N SER A 471 32.44 5.70 -2.70
CA SER A 471 31.07 6.00 -2.30
C SER A 471 30.13 4.85 -2.70
N PRO A 472 29.19 4.42 -1.83
CA PRO A 472 28.30 3.31 -2.14
C PRO A 472 27.30 3.64 -3.26
N LEU A 473 27.14 4.92 -3.61
CA LEU A 473 26.31 5.36 -4.73
C LEU A 473 27.12 5.68 -5.99
N GLY A 474 28.44 5.51 -5.94
CA GLY A 474 29.36 5.82 -7.04
C GLY A 474 30.02 7.18 -6.90
N SER A 475 31.27 7.26 -7.37
CA SER A 475 32.06 8.49 -7.42
C SER A 475 33.04 8.43 -8.58
N ARG A 476 33.30 9.56 -9.24
CA ARG A 476 34.26 9.65 -10.34
C ARG A 476 34.87 11.05 -10.40
N ASP A 477 36.18 11.13 -10.61
CA ASP A 477 36.92 12.39 -10.81
C ASP A 477 36.67 13.44 -9.70
N GLY A 478 36.50 12.99 -8.45
CA GLY A 478 36.22 13.85 -7.30
C GLY A 478 34.76 14.32 -7.19
N LEU A 479 33.85 13.75 -7.98
CA LEU A 479 32.43 14.08 -7.99
C LEU A 479 31.57 12.88 -7.60
N VAL A 480 30.38 13.18 -7.08
CA VAL A 480 29.28 12.25 -6.82
C VAL A 480 28.02 12.74 -7.50
N GLY A 481 27.13 11.83 -7.91
CA GLY A 481 25.88 12.22 -8.52
C GLY A 481 25.14 11.10 -9.24
N THR A 482 23.86 11.35 -9.50
CA THR A 482 22.98 10.48 -10.26
C THR A 482 22.15 11.33 -11.23
N ARG A 483 22.06 10.87 -12.47
CA ARG A 483 21.15 11.39 -13.50
C ARG A 483 19.98 10.43 -13.65
N ILE A 484 18.77 10.99 -13.73
CA ILE A 484 17.55 10.21 -13.84
C ILE A 484 16.76 10.72 -15.03
N LEU A 485 16.46 9.80 -15.94
CA LEU A 485 15.54 10.01 -17.04
C LEU A 485 14.26 9.27 -16.70
N PHE A 486 13.14 9.83 -17.12
CA PHE A 486 11.86 9.20 -16.99
C PHE A 486 11.09 9.25 -18.30
N ARG A 487 10.22 8.27 -18.51
CA ARG A 487 9.13 8.41 -19.46
C ARG A 487 7.84 8.19 -18.72
N THR A 488 6.92 9.12 -18.90
CA THR A 488 5.53 8.91 -18.53
C THR A 488 4.86 8.22 -19.69
N ARG A 489 4.33 7.01 -19.52
CA ARG A 489 3.48 6.41 -20.55
C ARG A 489 2.33 7.37 -20.89
N HIS A 490 1.63 7.95 -19.90
CA HIS A 490 0.45 8.80 -20.11
C HIS A 490 0.67 10.30 -19.89
N ARG A 491 -0.10 11.16 -20.58
CA ARG A 491 -0.09 12.64 -20.41
C ARG A 491 -0.62 13.14 -19.04
N ASP A 492 -1.36 12.31 -18.31
CA ASP A 492 -2.04 12.66 -17.04
C ASP A 492 -1.62 11.75 -15.86
N HIS A 493 -0.49 11.04 -15.95
CA HIS A 493 0.00 10.13 -14.91
C HIS A 493 1.39 10.56 -14.39
N ALA A 494 1.75 10.04 -13.21
CA ALA A 494 3.11 10.14 -12.70
C ALA A 494 4.05 9.25 -13.55
N PRO A 495 5.35 9.59 -13.66
CA PRO A 495 6.28 8.82 -14.48
C PRO A 495 6.37 7.36 -14.03
N ASP A 496 6.44 6.43 -14.99
CA ASP A 496 6.38 4.99 -14.71
C ASP A 496 7.56 4.16 -15.23
N HIS A 497 8.39 4.75 -16.09
CA HIS A 497 9.67 4.18 -16.53
C HIS A 497 10.80 5.12 -16.18
N TYR A 498 11.85 4.58 -15.57
CA TYR A 498 13.03 5.33 -15.22
C TYR A 498 14.28 4.67 -15.78
N LEU A 499 15.21 5.50 -16.21
CA LEU A 499 16.60 5.12 -16.48
C LEU A 499 17.47 5.93 -15.54
N LEU A 500 18.17 5.23 -14.65
CA LEU A 500 19.11 5.80 -13.71
C LEU A 500 20.52 5.63 -14.23
N GLU A 501 21.34 6.66 -14.03
CA GLU A 501 22.77 6.65 -14.36
C GLU A 501 23.56 7.26 -13.22
N SER A 502 24.40 6.45 -12.57
CA SER A 502 25.35 6.97 -11.58
C SER A 502 26.57 7.58 -12.28
N ILE A 503 27.23 8.53 -11.61
CA ILE A 503 28.44 9.20 -12.11
C ILE A 503 29.61 8.26 -12.39
N ASP A 504 29.61 7.06 -11.79
CA ASP A 504 30.59 6.01 -12.03
C ASP A 504 30.34 5.22 -13.33
N GLY A 505 29.24 5.51 -14.03
CA GLY A 505 28.85 4.92 -15.31
C GLY A 505 27.86 3.76 -15.21
N ARG A 506 27.47 3.33 -14.00
CA ARG A 506 26.43 2.29 -13.84
C ARG A 506 25.08 2.79 -14.29
N LYS A 507 24.28 1.92 -14.91
CA LYS A 507 22.94 2.22 -15.42
C LYS A 507 21.94 1.16 -14.99
N ALA A 508 20.71 1.57 -14.65
CA ALA A 508 19.61 0.65 -14.41
C ALA A 508 18.31 1.17 -14.99
N LEU A 509 17.53 0.25 -15.58
CA LEU A 509 16.12 0.48 -15.89
C LEU A 509 15.28 0.13 -14.67
N PHE A 510 14.28 0.95 -14.38
CA PHE A 510 13.38 0.74 -13.26
C PHE A 510 11.95 1.10 -13.65
N ASP A 511 11.07 0.13 -13.56
CA ASP A 511 9.64 0.28 -13.85
C ASP A 511 8.89 0.26 -12.53
N ILE A 512 8.07 1.28 -12.27
CA ILE A 512 7.25 1.31 -11.06
C ILE A 512 5.92 0.60 -11.34
N ASP A 513 5.47 -0.21 -10.39
CA ASP A 513 4.18 -0.89 -10.46
C ASP A 513 3.12 -0.20 -9.58
N ARG A 514 3.55 0.72 -8.71
CA ARG A 514 2.71 1.46 -7.75
C ARG A 514 3.16 2.92 -7.67
N PRO A 515 2.23 3.88 -7.46
CA PRO A 515 2.58 5.27 -7.18
C PRO A 515 3.47 5.38 -5.93
N GLY A 516 4.40 6.34 -5.90
CA GLY A 516 5.26 6.61 -4.74
C GLY A 516 6.55 5.77 -4.68
N GLN A 517 7.03 5.27 -5.82
CA GLN A 517 8.30 4.55 -5.97
C GLN A 517 9.30 5.39 -6.80
N GLU A 518 9.43 6.69 -6.52
CA GLU A 518 10.28 7.58 -7.30
C GLU A 518 11.76 7.26 -7.02
N PRO A 519 12.52 6.77 -8.01
CA PRO A 519 13.90 6.35 -7.80
C PRO A 519 14.82 7.58 -7.75
N TRP A 520 15.87 7.52 -6.92
CA TRP A 520 16.80 8.65 -6.72
C TRP A 520 18.28 8.25 -6.76
N GLY A 521 18.64 6.98 -6.73
CA GLY A 521 20.05 6.57 -6.71
C GLY A 521 20.30 5.09 -7.02
N LEU A 522 21.54 4.77 -7.43
CA LEU A 522 22.02 3.40 -7.62
C LEU A 522 23.01 3.00 -6.53
N TRP A 523 22.59 2.09 -5.68
CA TRP A 523 23.41 1.56 -4.60
C TRP A 523 24.19 0.33 -5.04
N ALA A 524 25.50 0.38 -4.80
CA ALA A 524 26.40 -0.77 -4.84
C ALA A 524 26.55 -1.31 -3.41
N PRO A 525 26.00 -2.50 -3.12
CA PRO A 525 26.24 -3.16 -1.85
C PRO A 525 27.74 -3.39 -1.64
N PRO A 526 28.26 -3.22 -0.41
CA PRO A 526 29.66 -3.45 -0.13
C PRO A 526 30.15 -4.83 -0.61
N GLU A 527 31.34 -4.86 -1.19
CA GLU A 527 31.97 -6.07 -1.77
C GLU A 527 31.25 -6.65 -3.01
N GLY A 528 30.29 -5.90 -3.57
CA GLY A 528 29.61 -6.21 -4.82
C GLY A 528 28.43 -7.16 -4.63
N ALA A 529 27.26 -6.77 -5.12
CA ALA A 529 26.13 -7.67 -5.27
C ALA A 529 26.06 -8.24 -6.70
N ALA A 530 25.27 -9.29 -6.86
CA ALA A 530 25.02 -9.89 -8.18
C ALA A 530 24.28 -8.94 -9.15
N GLN A 531 23.66 -7.88 -8.63
CA GLN A 531 22.89 -6.89 -9.39
C GLN A 531 22.92 -5.54 -8.69
N ASP A 532 22.78 -4.45 -9.45
CA ASP A 532 22.61 -3.11 -8.91
C ASP A 532 21.28 -3.00 -8.14
N VAL A 533 21.29 -2.19 -7.08
CA VAL A 533 20.13 -1.92 -6.24
C VAL A 533 19.65 -0.50 -6.51
N VAL A 534 18.39 -0.35 -6.90
CA VAL A 534 17.74 0.94 -7.11
C VAL A 534 17.20 1.43 -5.78
N LEU A 535 17.63 2.62 -5.35
CA LEU A 535 17.06 3.31 -4.20
C LEU A 535 15.95 4.24 -4.67
N ALA A 536 14.81 4.16 -4.01
CA ALA A 536 13.62 4.94 -4.28
C ALA A 536 13.03 5.51 -2.98
N GLU A 537 12.14 6.48 -3.13
CA GLU A 537 11.36 7.02 -2.03
C GLU A 537 10.44 5.95 -1.44
N ALA A 538 10.26 5.99 -0.12
CA ALA A 538 9.28 5.16 0.57
C ALA A 538 7.89 5.83 0.63
N GLU A 539 6.89 5.12 1.15
CA GLU A 539 5.59 5.75 1.44
C GLU A 539 5.70 6.83 2.53
N THR A 540 6.70 6.70 3.42
CA THR A 540 7.08 7.78 4.34
C THR A 540 7.97 8.77 3.61
N ARG A 541 7.70 10.08 3.77
CA ARG A 541 8.38 11.11 2.96
C ARG A 541 9.90 11.15 3.11
N THR A 542 10.42 10.73 4.25
CA THR A 542 11.86 10.70 4.53
C THR A 542 12.47 9.30 4.41
N GLY A 543 11.64 8.27 4.19
CA GLY A 543 12.09 6.88 4.11
C GLY A 543 12.63 6.50 2.74
N VAL A 544 13.33 5.37 2.70
CA VAL A 544 14.00 4.84 1.52
C VAL A 544 13.60 3.39 1.30
N ARG A 545 13.30 3.02 0.06
CA ARG A 545 13.12 1.64 -0.38
C ARG A 545 14.23 1.22 -1.31
N ALA A 546 14.63 -0.05 -1.21
CA ALA A 546 15.62 -0.64 -2.08
C ALA A 546 15.01 -1.75 -2.91
N TYR A 547 15.21 -1.66 -4.21
CA TYR A 547 14.71 -2.62 -5.19
C TYR A 547 15.88 -3.28 -5.92
N ALA A 548 15.76 -4.58 -6.15
CA ALA A 548 16.59 -5.24 -7.14
C ALA A 548 16.24 -4.71 -8.55
N ALA A 549 17.18 -4.84 -9.49
CA ALA A 549 16.99 -4.44 -10.88
C ALA A 549 15.78 -5.10 -11.57
N ASP A 550 15.32 -6.26 -11.08
CA ASP A 550 14.10 -6.95 -11.55
C ASP A 550 12.80 -6.41 -10.93
N GLY A 551 12.86 -5.32 -10.15
CA GLY A 551 11.71 -4.67 -9.51
C GLY A 551 11.30 -5.28 -8.16
N VAL A 552 12.05 -6.26 -7.64
CA VAL A 552 11.73 -6.89 -6.35
C VAL A 552 12.17 -6.02 -5.17
N LEU A 553 11.25 -5.71 -4.26
CA LEU A 553 11.54 -4.98 -3.01
C LEU A 553 12.43 -5.83 -2.07
N LEU A 554 13.61 -5.29 -1.75
CA LEU A 554 14.62 -5.90 -0.89
C LEU A 554 14.40 -5.57 0.58
N TRP A 555 14.44 -4.28 0.88
CA TRP A 555 14.28 -3.71 2.21
C TRP A 555 13.74 -2.28 2.12
N GLU A 556 13.29 -1.75 3.25
CA GLU A 556 12.78 -0.39 3.43
C GLU A 556 13.39 0.20 4.69
N LEU A 557 13.66 1.50 4.75
CA LEU A 557 14.09 2.19 5.96
C LEU A 557 13.18 3.38 6.22
N ASP A 558 12.74 3.54 7.46
CA ASP A 558 12.11 4.78 7.91
C ASP A 558 13.17 5.89 7.96
N GLY A 559 12.79 7.10 7.53
CA GLY A 559 13.63 8.29 7.67
C GLY A 559 13.46 8.99 9.02
N HIS A 560 14.18 10.10 9.20
CA HIS A 560 14.05 10.91 10.41
C HIS A 560 12.61 11.40 10.59
N ALA A 561 12.21 11.53 11.84
CA ALA A 561 11.02 12.32 12.18
C ALA A 561 11.21 13.73 11.60
N SER A 562 10.15 14.26 10.99
CA SER A 562 10.13 15.62 10.47
C SER A 562 9.04 16.40 11.17
N PRO A 563 9.36 17.47 11.93
CA PRO A 563 8.37 18.33 12.57
C PRO A 563 7.39 18.96 11.58
N ARG A 564 7.76 19.04 10.29
CA ARG A 564 6.90 19.49 9.20
C ARG A 564 5.75 18.51 8.90
N HIS A 565 5.96 17.22 9.16
CA HIS A 565 5.01 16.13 8.83
C HIS A 565 4.72 15.21 10.03
N PRO A 566 4.14 15.72 11.13
CA PRO A 566 3.94 14.95 12.37
C PRO A 566 2.86 13.85 12.27
N ARG A 567 2.10 13.80 11.17
CA ARG A 567 0.93 12.91 10.98
C ARG A 567 1.17 11.78 9.98
N VAL A 568 2.40 11.32 9.80
CA VAL A 568 2.61 10.07 9.07
C VAL A 568 2.25 8.94 10.03
N LYS A 569 1.20 8.17 9.71
CA LYS A 569 1.00 6.90 10.41
C LYS A 569 2.29 6.10 10.21
N PRO A 570 2.97 5.63 11.27
CA PRO A 570 4.08 4.72 11.06
C PRO A 570 3.56 3.56 10.20
N VAL A 571 4.21 3.35 9.06
CA VAL A 571 3.89 2.19 8.22
C VAL A 571 4.24 0.95 9.05
N ARG A 572 3.56 -0.17 8.76
CA ARG A 572 3.96 -1.48 9.32
C ARG A 572 5.47 -1.60 9.14
N LYS A 573 6.23 -1.71 10.23
CA LYS A 573 7.69 -1.87 10.24
C LYS A 573 8.07 -3.06 9.34
N ALA A 574 8.26 -2.79 8.05
CA ALA A 574 8.66 -3.76 7.02
C ALA A 574 10.18 -3.94 7.02
N THR A 575 10.89 -3.28 7.93
CA THR A 575 12.21 -3.67 8.41
C THR A 575 12.30 -3.47 9.91
N ALA A 576 13.06 -4.32 10.57
CA ALA A 576 13.53 -4.09 11.93
C ALA A 576 14.93 -3.52 11.83
N SER A 577 15.08 -2.34 11.20
CA SER A 577 16.35 -1.63 11.24
C SER A 577 16.48 -0.92 12.58
N GLY A 578 17.69 -0.95 13.15
CA GLY A 578 18.09 -0.03 14.22
C GLY A 578 18.62 1.30 13.68
N GLY A 579 18.73 1.43 12.35
CA GLY A 579 19.14 2.64 11.66
C GLY A 579 17.96 3.42 11.10
N VAL A 580 18.25 4.64 10.63
CA VAL A 580 17.29 5.55 10.02
C VAL A 580 17.86 6.00 8.68
N ALA A 581 17.01 6.09 7.65
CA ALA A 581 17.41 6.58 6.34
C ALA A 581 17.92 8.02 6.45
N LEU A 582 19.14 8.25 5.96
CA LEU A 582 19.71 9.60 5.85
C LEU A 582 19.07 10.34 4.67
N PRO A 583 19.09 11.69 4.67
CA PRO A 583 18.79 12.44 3.46
C PRO A 583 19.67 11.93 2.30
N PRO A 584 19.13 11.72 1.09
CA PRO A 584 19.80 11.01 0.00
C PRO A 584 21.24 11.44 -0.32
N ALA A 585 21.56 12.73 -0.26
CA ALA A 585 22.93 13.24 -0.45
C ALA A 585 23.94 12.57 0.50
N PHE A 586 23.56 12.32 1.75
CA PHE A 586 24.48 11.82 2.77
C PHE A 586 24.78 10.32 2.66
N TRP A 587 24.04 9.60 1.81
CA TRP A 587 24.39 8.22 1.45
C TRP A 587 25.72 8.14 0.71
N TYR A 588 26.09 9.20 -0.03
CA TYR A 588 27.38 9.25 -0.72
C TYR A 588 28.59 9.28 0.24
N LEU A 589 28.38 9.65 1.51
CA LEU A 589 29.43 9.81 2.52
C LEU A 589 29.65 8.53 3.36
N LEU A 590 28.76 7.54 3.22
CA LEU A 590 28.80 6.30 3.97
C LEU A 590 29.99 5.42 3.55
N ARG A 591 30.52 4.66 4.50
CA ARG A 591 31.63 3.72 4.28
C ARG A 591 31.25 2.31 4.69
N THR A 592 31.85 1.31 4.07
CA THR A 592 31.71 -0.09 4.50
C THR A 592 32.24 -0.28 5.92
N ARG A 593 31.41 -0.81 6.82
CA ARG A 593 31.79 -1.02 8.22
C ARG A 593 32.63 -2.28 8.44
N ASP A 594 32.30 -3.35 7.73
CA ASP A 594 32.92 -4.68 7.86
C ASP A 594 32.98 -5.35 6.49
N ALA A 595 34.08 -5.13 5.76
CA ALA A 595 34.26 -5.68 4.42
C ALA A 595 34.27 -7.22 4.41
N ALA A 596 34.84 -7.87 5.44
CA ALA A 596 34.86 -9.33 5.51
C ALA A 596 33.46 -9.89 5.77
N GLY A 597 32.72 -9.27 6.68
CA GLY A 597 31.32 -9.59 6.96
C GLY A 597 30.43 -9.40 5.73
N SER A 598 30.51 -8.25 5.07
CA SER A 598 29.76 -7.94 3.85
C SER A 598 29.99 -8.95 2.73
N ARG A 599 31.24 -9.34 2.51
CA ARG A 599 31.60 -10.37 1.55
C ARG A 599 31.00 -11.73 1.92
N ALA A 600 31.02 -12.10 3.20
CA ALA A 600 30.40 -13.33 3.67
C ALA A 600 28.88 -13.35 3.43
N LEU A 601 28.19 -12.22 3.57
CA LEU A 601 26.76 -12.11 3.27
C LEU A 601 26.43 -12.42 1.80
N ARG A 602 27.34 -12.10 0.86
CA ARG A 602 27.17 -12.44 -0.57
C ARG A 602 27.20 -13.95 -0.82
N ALA A 603 27.88 -14.70 0.03
CA ALA A 603 28.13 -16.12 -0.11
C ALA A 603 27.24 -17.01 0.77
N VAL A 604 26.20 -16.43 1.41
CA VAL A 604 25.27 -17.18 2.28
C VAL A 604 24.64 -18.33 1.51
N SER A 605 24.88 -19.55 1.99
CA SER A 605 24.32 -20.76 1.41
C SER A 605 22.88 -20.99 1.89
N ARG A 606 22.23 -21.97 1.26
CA ARG A 606 20.91 -22.45 1.67
C ARG A 606 20.96 -22.99 3.11
N GLU A 607 21.93 -23.84 3.39
CA GLU A 607 22.13 -24.48 4.69
C GLU A 607 22.33 -23.46 5.81
N THR A 608 23.10 -22.39 5.56
CA THR A 608 23.27 -21.28 6.51
C THR A 608 21.94 -20.57 6.78
N ALA A 609 21.18 -20.24 5.73
CA ALA A 609 19.88 -19.56 5.91
C ALA A 609 18.89 -20.43 6.70
N GLN A 610 18.86 -21.74 6.43
CA GLN A 610 18.07 -22.71 7.19
C GLN A 610 18.49 -22.78 8.67
N ALA A 611 19.80 -22.87 8.95
CA ALA A 611 20.32 -22.90 10.33
C ALA A 611 19.96 -21.64 11.12
N LEU A 612 20.00 -20.46 10.48
CA LEU A 612 19.58 -19.20 11.09
C LEU A 612 18.07 -19.18 11.38
N LEU A 613 17.23 -19.66 10.46
CA LEU A 613 15.78 -19.78 10.66
C LEU A 613 15.42 -20.73 11.81
N GLU A 614 16.11 -21.86 11.92
CA GLU A 614 15.92 -22.85 12.99
C GLU A 614 16.36 -22.29 14.35
N ALA A 615 17.49 -21.58 14.39
CA ALA A 615 17.95 -20.90 15.60
C ALA A 615 16.97 -19.80 16.05
N ALA A 616 16.41 -19.03 15.10
CA ALA A 616 15.41 -18.01 15.39
C ALA A 616 14.16 -18.59 16.10
N ARG A 617 13.76 -19.83 15.78
CA ARG A 617 12.63 -20.52 16.46
C ARG A 617 12.93 -20.85 17.92
N THR A 618 14.20 -21.05 18.25
CA THR A 618 14.63 -21.41 19.61
C THR A 618 14.74 -20.18 20.49
N GLY A 619 15.15 -19.03 19.92
CA GLY A 619 15.13 -17.73 20.60
C GLY A 619 16.31 -16.85 20.21
N ALA A 620 16.32 -15.62 20.72
CA ALA A 620 17.30 -14.58 20.36
C ALA A 620 18.75 -14.96 20.71
N GLU A 621 18.99 -15.61 21.85
CA GLU A 621 20.34 -16.07 22.24
C GLU A 621 20.87 -17.15 21.30
N ALA A 622 20.03 -18.15 20.97
CA ALA A 622 20.38 -19.21 20.03
C ALA A 622 20.66 -18.65 18.63
N LEU A 623 19.88 -17.65 18.20
CA LEU A 623 20.09 -16.95 16.95
C LEU A 623 21.41 -16.17 16.92
N GLY A 624 21.75 -15.45 17.99
CA GLY A 624 23.04 -14.76 18.10
C GLY A 624 24.22 -15.74 18.02
N ALA A 625 24.13 -16.88 18.72
CA ALA A 625 25.13 -17.94 18.66
C ALA A 625 25.23 -18.58 17.26
N ALA A 626 24.10 -18.75 16.55
CA ALA A 626 24.09 -19.24 15.19
C ALA A 626 24.74 -18.26 14.20
N VAL A 627 24.47 -16.95 14.32
CA VAL A 627 25.15 -15.93 13.49
C VAL A 627 26.66 -16.01 13.69
N ALA A 628 27.14 -16.06 14.93
CA ALA A 628 28.58 -16.15 15.21
C ALA A 628 29.23 -17.44 14.68
N ARG A 629 28.48 -18.56 14.64
CA ARG A 629 28.96 -19.85 14.15
C ARG A 629 28.94 -19.96 12.63
N GLU A 630 27.84 -19.58 12.00
CA GLU A 630 27.62 -19.75 10.56
C GLU A 630 28.25 -18.62 9.73
N LEU A 631 28.40 -17.42 10.32
CA LEU A 631 28.96 -16.23 9.67
C LEU A 631 30.11 -15.63 10.50
N PRO A 632 31.18 -16.38 10.79
CA PRO A 632 32.26 -15.94 11.67
C PRO A 632 33.05 -14.73 11.15
N ALA A 633 32.94 -14.43 9.85
CA ALA A 633 33.55 -13.26 9.23
C ALA A 633 32.77 -11.96 9.51
N VAL A 634 31.51 -12.05 9.98
CA VAL A 634 30.75 -10.89 10.45
C VAL A 634 31.23 -10.56 11.86
N THR A 635 32.10 -9.57 11.96
CA THR A 635 32.79 -9.19 13.20
C THR A 635 32.18 -7.93 13.82
N ASP A 636 31.55 -7.07 13.01
CA ASP A 636 30.89 -5.87 13.52
C ASP A 636 29.57 -6.22 14.26
N PRO A 637 29.37 -5.73 15.49
CA PRO A 637 28.19 -6.07 16.30
C PRO A 637 26.89 -5.43 15.82
N VAL A 638 26.93 -4.34 15.04
CA VAL A 638 25.73 -3.78 14.40
C VAL A 638 25.32 -4.68 13.23
N LEU A 639 26.28 -5.09 12.40
CA LEU A 639 26.01 -5.99 11.27
C LEU A 639 25.50 -7.36 11.76
N ALA A 640 26.11 -7.95 12.78
CA ALA A 640 25.65 -9.22 13.36
C ALA A 640 24.20 -9.15 13.89
N ARG A 641 23.84 -8.03 14.56
CA ARG A 641 22.46 -7.78 15.01
C ARG A 641 21.50 -7.61 13.85
N ALA A 642 21.91 -6.94 12.78
CA ALA A 642 21.09 -6.78 11.58
C ALA A 642 20.77 -8.13 10.92
N VAL A 643 21.77 -9.01 10.77
CA VAL A 643 21.57 -10.39 10.26
C VAL A 643 20.56 -11.15 11.12
N ALA A 644 20.72 -11.11 12.45
CA ALA A 644 19.77 -11.74 13.37
C ALA A 644 18.35 -11.14 13.24
N ALA A 645 18.22 -9.82 13.09
CA ALA A 645 16.93 -9.16 12.92
C ALA A 645 16.23 -9.58 11.61
N VAL A 646 16.97 -9.71 10.51
CA VAL A 646 16.43 -10.20 9.22
C VAL A 646 16.02 -11.68 9.32
N ALA A 647 16.80 -12.52 10.00
CA ALA A 647 16.41 -13.93 10.24
C ALA A 647 15.15 -14.06 11.11
N ALA A 648 15.02 -13.24 12.16
CA ALA A 648 13.82 -13.20 12.99
C ALA A 648 12.58 -12.73 12.22
N ARG A 649 12.74 -11.84 11.23
CA ARG A 649 11.68 -11.45 10.29
C ARG A 649 11.29 -12.60 9.37
N ALA A 650 12.28 -13.29 8.82
CA ALA A 650 12.04 -14.46 7.98
C ALA A 650 11.27 -15.54 8.73
N LEU A 651 11.52 -15.73 10.03
CA LEU A 651 10.70 -16.59 10.87
C LEU A 651 9.23 -16.11 10.96
N ARG A 652 8.97 -14.82 11.19
CA ARG A 652 7.59 -14.28 11.23
C ARG A 652 6.86 -14.46 9.90
N VAL A 653 7.56 -14.26 8.77
CA VAL A 653 7.02 -14.54 7.43
C VAL A 653 6.68 -16.02 7.30
N GLU A 654 7.58 -16.92 7.73
CA GLU A 654 7.38 -18.36 7.68
C GLU A 654 6.19 -18.81 8.54
N GLU A 655 6.03 -18.28 9.76
CA GLU A 655 4.90 -18.57 10.64
C GLU A 655 3.57 -18.10 10.02
N ARG A 656 3.54 -16.87 9.49
CA ARG A 656 2.36 -16.32 8.81
C ARG A 656 2.04 -17.10 7.53
N ARG A 657 3.04 -17.52 6.76
CA ARG A 657 2.87 -18.37 5.58
C ARG A 657 2.30 -19.73 5.96
N LEU A 658 2.80 -20.37 7.01
CA LEU A 658 2.26 -21.63 7.52
C LEU A 658 0.80 -21.49 7.98
N ALA A 659 0.46 -20.38 8.64
CA ALA A 659 -0.92 -20.07 9.01
C ALA A 659 -1.82 -19.85 7.77
N LEU A 660 -1.32 -19.14 6.76
CA LEU A 660 -2.04 -18.91 5.50
C LEU A 660 -2.19 -20.20 4.68
N HIS A 661 -1.16 -21.03 4.60
CA HIS A 661 -1.21 -22.36 4.00
C HIS A 661 -2.28 -23.21 4.68
N ARG A 662 -2.27 -23.29 6.02
CA ARG A 662 -3.32 -24.01 6.78
C ARG A 662 -4.72 -23.47 6.46
N ARG A 663 -4.90 -22.15 6.41
CA ARG A 663 -6.18 -21.52 6.04
C ARG A 663 -6.60 -21.89 4.62
N ALA A 664 -5.70 -21.81 3.64
CA ALA A 664 -5.99 -22.16 2.25
C ALA A 664 -6.36 -23.64 2.10
N THR A 665 -5.63 -24.54 2.76
CA THR A 665 -5.93 -25.98 2.80
C THR A 665 -7.33 -26.24 3.36
N LEU A 666 -7.68 -25.60 4.49
CA LEU A 666 -9.03 -25.72 5.07
C LEU A 666 -10.12 -25.19 4.13
N LEU A 667 -9.88 -24.05 3.48
CA LEU A 667 -10.82 -23.47 2.52
C LEU A 667 -11.03 -24.36 1.29
N ALA A 668 -9.98 -25.05 0.84
CA ALA A 668 -10.04 -25.97 -0.30
C ALA A 668 -10.71 -27.31 0.03
N GLN A 669 -10.48 -27.85 1.24
CA GLN A 669 -10.95 -29.18 1.64
C GLN A 669 -12.36 -29.18 2.23
N ALA A 670 -12.77 -28.11 2.92
CA ALA A 670 -14.06 -28.04 3.60
C ALA A 670 -15.05 -27.19 2.80
N PRO A 671 -16.10 -27.80 2.19
CA PRO A 671 -17.13 -27.03 1.50
C PRO A 671 -17.84 -26.08 2.47
N PRO A 672 -18.21 -24.86 2.03
CA PRO A 672 -19.02 -23.97 2.86
C PRO A 672 -20.36 -24.61 3.17
N VAL A 673 -20.80 -24.51 4.42
CA VAL A 673 -22.19 -24.84 4.76
C VAL A 673 -23.04 -23.63 4.39
N LEU A 674 -23.84 -23.77 3.34
CA LEU A 674 -24.63 -22.67 2.78
C LEU A 674 -26.08 -22.74 3.28
N PRO A 675 -26.74 -21.59 3.51
CA PRO A 675 -28.16 -21.55 3.80
C PRO A 675 -28.97 -21.98 2.56
N ARG A 676 -30.15 -22.57 2.79
CA ARG A 676 -31.09 -22.96 1.70
C ARG A 676 -31.56 -21.75 0.88
N ARG A 677 -31.80 -20.64 1.57
CA ARG A 677 -32.15 -19.34 1.00
C ARG A 677 -31.07 -18.35 1.39
N SER A 678 -30.49 -17.70 0.39
CA SER A 678 -29.40 -16.72 0.58
C SER A 678 -29.96 -15.31 0.40
N VAL A 679 -29.75 -14.45 1.41
CA VAL A 679 -30.16 -13.05 1.40
C VAL A 679 -29.01 -12.22 1.95
N PRO A 680 -28.62 -11.12 1.28
CA PRO A 680 -27.52 -10.29 1.75
C PRO A 680 -27.86 -9.57 3.06
N ASP A 681 -26.83 -9.28 3.86
CA ASP A 681 -26.98 -8.54 5.11
C ASP A 681 -27.56 -7.13 4.87
N GLY A 682 -27.31 -6.52 3.71
CA GLY A 682 -27.93 -5.25 3.32
C GLY A 682 -29.46 -5.28 3.20
N GLU A 683 -30.08 -6.44 3.04
CA GLU A 683 -31.53 -6.62 3.03
C GLU A 683 -32.05 -7.21 4.36
N LEU A 684 -31.29 -8.14 4.94
CA LEU A 684 -31.66 -8.78 6.20
C LEU A 684 -31.61 -7.82 7.39
N LEU A 685 -30.58 -6.97 7.47
CA LEU A 685 -30.41 -6.09 8.62
C LEU A 685 -31.49 -5.01 8.72
N PRO A 686 -31.90 -4.33 7.63
CA PRO A 686 -33.10 -3.49 7.67
C PRO A 686 -34.34 -4.23 8.19
N ALA A 687 -34.58 -5.46 7.74
CA ALA A 687 -35.74 -6.25 8.17
C ALA A 687 -35.73 -6.60 9.67
N LEU A 688 -34.54 -6.72 10.27
CA LEU A 688 -34.33 -6.95 11.71
C LEU A 688 -34.31 -5.68 12.55
N CYS A 689 -34.53 -4.50 11.95
CA CYS A 689 -34.44 -3.23 12.66
C CYS A 689 -35.37 -3.19 13.88
N GLY A 690 -34.82 -2.83 15.03
CA GLY A 690 -35.53 -2.78 16.31
C GLY A 690 -35.75 -4.15 17.00
N LEU A 691 -35.39 -5.27 16.36
CA LEU A 691 -35.41 -6.61 16.98
C LEU A 691 -34.04 -6.99 17.55
N VAL A 692 -32.97 -6.44 16.97
CA VAL A 692 -31.60 -6.61 17.44
C VAL A 692 -30.98 -5.25 17.73
N SER A 693 -30.20 -5.17 18.80
CA SER A 693 -29.34 -4.03 19.06
C SER A 693 -28.14 -4.13 18.13
N TYR A 694 -28.08 -3.25 17.15
CA TYR A 694 -26.83 -3.03 16.41
C TYR A 694 -25.85 -2.41 17.39
N GLY A 695 -24.64 -2.95 17.49
CA GLY A 695 -23.54 -2.21 18.12
C GLY A 695 -23.52 -0.80 17.50
N GLN A 696 -23.37 0.23 18.34
CA GLN A 696 -23.37 1.65 17.95
C GLN A 696 -22.85 1.79 16.52
N ARG A 697 -23.72 2.21 15.58
CA ARG A 697 -23.27 2.51 14.21
C ARG A 697 -22.05 3.40 14.37
N ASP A 698 -20.88 2.94 13.95
CA ASP A 698 -19.74 3.83 13.81
C ASP A 698 -20.26 5.02 13.02
N ALA A 699 -20.25 6.22 13.60
CA ALA A 699 -20.65 7.44 12.90
C ALA A 699 -19.81 7.66 11.60
N TRP A 700 -18.75 6.87 11.46
CA TRP A 700 -17.81 6.79 10.35
C TRP A 700 -18.06 5.64 9.34
N ARG A 701 -18.97 4.69 9.61
CA ARG A 701 -19.48 3.70 8.63
C ARG A 701 -20.52 4.35 7.72
N ARG A 702 -20.09 5.12 6.73
CA ARG A 702 -20.93 5.50 5.57
C ARG A 702 -20.86 4.46 4.43
N THR A 703 -20.72 3.17 4.73
CA THR A 703 -20.75 2.10 3.71
C THR A 703 -22.18 1.58 3.70
N ALA A 704 -22.79 1.44 2.51
CA ALA A 704 -23.90 0.51 2.40
C ALA A 704 -23.37 -0.88 2.80
N ASP A 705 -24.12 -1.60 3.63
CA ASP A 705 -23.77 -2.98 3.99
C ASP A 705 -23.55 -3.78 2.70
N VAL A 706 -22.45 -4.54 2.67
CA VAL A 706 -22.05 -5.31 1.49
C VAL A 706 -23.17 -6.28 1.13
N ALA A 707 -23.46 -6.47 -0.17
CA ALA A 707 -24.42 -7.46 -0.68
C ALA A 707 -23.93 -8.91 -0.50
N LEU A 708 -23.56 -9.30 0.72
CA LEU A 708 -23.09 -10.64 1.09
C LEU A 708 -23.98 -11.21 2.21
N PRO A 709 -24.36 -12.50 2.14
CA PRO A 709 -25.22 -13.17 3.13
C PRO A 709 -24.41 -13.61 4.37
N ALA A 710 -23.67 -12.70 5.00
CA ALA A 710 -22.71 -13.02 6.04
C ALA A 710 -23.36 -13.59 7.30
N THR A 711 -24.46 -12.99 7.75
CA THR A 711 -25.16 -13.39 8.98
C THR A 711 -25.85 -14.75 8.82
N LEU A 712 -26.53 -15.01 7.69
CA LEU A 712 -27.15 -16.32 7.44
C LEU A 712 -26.11 -17.43 7.26
N SER A 713 -25.01 -17.15 6.55
CA SER A 713 -23.91 -18.12 6.40
C SER A 713 -23.26 -18.46 7.74
N ALA A 714 -23.12 -17.47 8.63
CA ALA A 714 -22.63 -17.69 9.98
C ALA A 714 -23.61 -18.53 10.80
N LEU A 715 -24.91 -18.25 10.75
CA LEU A 715 -25.93 -19.00 11.50
C LEU A 715 -25.87 -20.51 11.17
N VAL A 716 -25.73 -20.85 9.88
CA VAL A 716 -25.60 -22.24 9.42
C VAL A 716 -24.30 -22.88 9.90
N ALA A 717 -23.17 -22.19 9.71
CA ALA A 717 -21.87 -22.70 10.15
C ALA A 717 -21.81 -22.87 11.67
N ASP A 718 -22.37 -21.93 12.42
CA ASP A 718 -22.45 -21.96 13.87
C ASP A 718 -23.30 -23.13 14.34
N GLY A 719 -24.48 -23.35 13.74
CA GLY A 719 -25.29 -24.53 14.05
C GLY A 719 -24.62 -25.84 13.70
N ALA A 720 -23.93 -25.93 12.56
CA ALA A 720 -23.13 -27.10 12.18
C ALA A 720 -22.00 -27.39 13.18
N CYS A 721 -21.33 -26.34 13.69
CA CYS A 721 -20.29 -26.46 14.71
C CYS A 721 -20.87 -26.88 16.07
N LEU A 722 -22.00 -26.29 16.49
CA LEU A 722 -22.70 -26.68 17.73
C LEU A 722 -23.18 -28.14 17.68
N ALA A 723 -23.52 -28.64 16.49
CA ALA A 723 -23.86 -30.04 16.26
C ALA A 723 -22.65 -30.98 16.14
N GLY A 724 -21.41 -30.46 16.19
CA GLY A 724 -20.18 -31.24 16.04
C GLY A 724 -19.91 -31.76 14.63
N THR A 725 -20.59 -31.22 13.62
CA THR A 725 -20.44 -31.66 12.21
C THR A 725 -19.28 -30.98 11.48
N ILE A 726 -18.87 -29.80 11.95
CA ILE A 726 -17.68 -29.09 11.46
C ILE A 726 -16.83 -28.61 12.63
N ALA A 727 -15.52 -28.46 12.39
CA ALA A 727 -14.59 -27.88 13.36
C ALA A 727 -14.70 -26.35 13.45
N GLU A 728 -14.24 -25.79 14.56
CA GLU A 728 -14.24 -24.34 14.83
C GLU A 728 -13.51 -23.53 13.75
N GLU A 729 -12.44 -24.07 13.18
CA GLU A 729 -11.67 -23.41 12.11
C GLU A 729 -12.49 -23.30 10.82
N VAL A 730 -13.18 -24.37 10.44
CA VAL A 730 -14.09 -24.37 9.27
C VAL A 730 -15.25 -23.42 9.51
N ARG A 731 -15.79 -23.38 10.74
CA ARG A 731 -16.84 -22.43 11.13
C ARG A 731 -16.38 -20.98 10.97
N ARG A 732 -15.21 -20.61 11.50
CA ARG A 732 -14.67 -19.24 11.41
C ARG A 732 -14.46 -18.77 9.97
N LEU A 733 -14.12 -19.69 9.07
CA LEU A 733 -13.83 -19.41 7.66
C LEU A 733 -15.07 -19.50 6.76
N SER A 734 -16.23 -19.90 7.28
CA SER A 734 -17.44 -20.11 6.48
C SER A 734 -18.17 -18.84 6.06
N PRO A 735 -18.35 -17.83 6.92
CA PRO A 735 -19.00 -16.58 6.52
C PRO A 735 -18.15 -15.78 5.52
N PRO A 736 -18.76 -15.21 4.46
CA PRO A 736 -18.06 -14.38 3.48
C PRO A 736 -17.65 -13.00 4.01
N ALA A 737 -18.17 -12.58 5.16
CA ALA A 737 -17.79 -11.37 5.87
C ALA A 737 -18.09 -11.52 7.39
N PRO A 738 -17.62 -10.62 8.26
CA PRO A 738 -17.99 -10.64 9.68
C PRO A 738 -19.52 -10.55 9.87
N PRO A 739 -20.15 -11.53 10.54
CA PRO A 739 -21.59 -11.58 10.74
C PRO A 739 -22.07 -10.63 11.83
N GLN A 740 -23.36 -10.28 11.81
CA GLN A 740 -24.01 -9.61 12.93
C GLN A 740 -24.34 -10.58 14.06
N ASP A 741 -24.53 -10.01 15.25
CA ASP A 741 -24.83 -10.74 16.49
C ASP A 741 -26.25 -11.33 16.48
N TRP A 742 -26.40 -12.50 15.87
CA TRP A 742 -27.66 -13.26 15.82
C TRP A 742 -28.03 -13.88 17.19
N SER A 743 -27.09 -13.95 18.14
CA SER A 743 -27.32 -14.54 19.46
C SER A 743 -28.41 -13.81 20.26
N GLN A 744 -28.71 -12.56 19.89
CA GLN A 744 -29.79 -11.75 20.46
C GLN A 744 -31.19 -12.32 20.17
N LEU A 745 -31.35 -13.06 19.08
CA LEU A 745 -32.61 -13.70 18.69
C LEU A 745 -32.84 -15.04 19.40
N LEU A 746 -31.82 -15.57 20.08
CA LEU A 746 -31.90 -16.86 20.76
C LEU A 746 -32.88 -16.78 21.94
N GLY A 747 -33.99 -17.53 21.84
CA GLY A 747 -35.11 -17.51 22.79
C GLY A 747 -36.16 -16.42 22.51
N THR A 748 -35.98 -15.60 21.47
CA THR A 748 -36.84 -14.44 21.16
C THR A 748 -37.23 -14.35 19.67
N ILE A 749 -37.00 -15.43 18.90
CA ILE A 749 -37.24 -15.50 17.44
C ILE A 749 -38.71 -15.24 17.05
N ASP A 750 -39.64 -15.33 18.00
CA ASP A 750 -41.07 -15.04 17.86
C ASP A 750 -41.34 -13.67 17.21
N ALA A 751 -40.55 -12.65 17.53
CA ALA A 751 -40.75 -11.31 16.98
C ALA A 751 -40.42 -11.24 15.48
N ALA A 752 -39.37 -11.95 15.04
CA ALA A 752 -39.03 -12.07 13.62
C ALA A 752 -40.09 -12.90 12.88
N ALA A 753 -40.56 -13.98 13.50
CA ALA A 753 -41.65 -14.82 12.98
C ALA A 753 -42.95 -14.03 12.77
N TRP A 754 -43.36 -13.25 13.77
CA TRP A 754 -44.54 -12.39 13.67
C TRP A 754 -44.39 -11.34 12.57
N ARG A 755 -43.23 -10.67 12.49
CA ARG A 755 -42.96 -9.67 11.46
C ARG A 755 -42.99 -10.27 10.05
N ALA A 756 -42.47 -11.48 9.86
CA ALA A 756 -42.56 -12.17 8.57
C ALA A 756 -44.01 -12.48 8.15
N ALA A 757 -44.91 -12.67 9.12
CA ALA A 757 -46.27 -13.11 8.87
C ALA A 757 -47.27 -11.98 8.59
N VAL A 758 -47.03 -10.74 9.01
CA VAL A 758 -48.03 -9.64 8.94
C VAL A 758 -47.97 -8.81 7.66
N ALA A 759 -49.12 -8.37 7.15
CA ALA A 759 -49.26 -7.61 5.90
C ALA A 759 -48.45 -6.29 5.82
N PRO A 760 -48.27 -5.50 6.91
CA PRO A 760 -47.51 -4.25 6.84
C PRO A 760 -46.01 -4.38 6.52
N THR A 761 -45.44 -5.59 6.61
CA THR A 761 -44.02 -5.81 6.28
C THR A 761 -43.79 -5.72 4.76
N PRO A 762 -42.86 -4.89 4.28
CA PRO A 762 -42.54 -4.83 2.85
C PRO A 762 -42.10 -6.19 2.29
N ASP A 763 -42.40 -6.49 1.03
CA ASP A 763 -42.14 -7.82 0.44
C ASP A 763 -40.65 -8.21 0.46
N GLY A 764 -39.74 -7.25 0.22
CA GLY A 764 -38.30 -7.50 0.31
C GLY A 764 -37.84 -7.86 1.73
N GLU A 765 -38.31 -7.13 2.74
CA GLU A 765 -38.02 -7.44 4.15
C GLU A 765 -38.65 -8.77 4.59
N ARG A 766 -39.86 -9.06 4.10
CA ARG A 766 -40.55 -10.33 4.36
C ARG A 766 -39.76 -11.51 3.80
N ALA A 767 -39.30 -11.42 2.55
CA ALA A 767 -38.48 -12.45 1.92
C ALA A 767 -37.18 -12.68 2.73
N ALA A 768 -36.53 -11.60 3.19
CA ALA A 768 -35.34 -11.67 4.04
C ALA A 768 -35.60 -12.38 5.39
N LEU A 769 -36.71 -12.05 6.05
CA LEU A 769 -37.10 -12.69 7.31
C LEU A 769 -37.45 -14.17 7.10
N ILE A 770 -38.14 -14.53 6.01
CA ILE A 770 -38.44 -15.93 5.69
C ILE A 770 -37.13 -16.72 5.50
N ALA A 771 -36.14 -16.15 4.80
CA ALA A 771 -34.83 -16.79 4.64
C ALA A 771 -34.12 -17.02 5.99
N LEU A 772 -34.21 -16.05 6.91
CA LEU A 772 -33.71 -16.21 8.28
C LEU A 772 -34.42 -17.33 9.04
N LEU A 773 -35.76 -17.35 9.01
CA LEU A 773 -36.56 -18.34 9.75
C LEU A 773 -36.38 -19.75 9.21
N ASP A 774 -36.29 -19.91 7.88
CA ASP A 774 -35.98 -21.18 7.23
C ASP A 774 -34.60 -21.69 7.65
N THR A 775 -33.60 -20.80 7.64
CA THR A 775 -32.26 -21.10 8.12
C THR A 775 -32.26 -21.47 9.60
N TRP A 776 -32.96 -20.72 10.46
CA TRP A 776 -33.06 -20.95 11.90
C TRP A 776 -33.69 -22.31 12.22
N ALA A 777 -34.73 -22.71 11.49
CA ALA A 777 -35.46 -23.96 11.71
C ALA A 777 -34.61 -25.22 11.47
N ASP A 778 -33.49 -25.11 10.74
CA ASP A 778 -32.55 -26.21 10.51
C ASP A 778 -31.51 -26.37 11.64
N GLN A 779 -31.42 -25.41 12.57
CA GLN A 779 -30.31 -25.37 13.53
C GLN A 779 -30.58 -26.18 14.81
N PRO A 780 -29.53 -26.71 15.48
CA PRO A 780 -29.70 -27.53 16.69
C PRO A 780 -30.37 -26.78 17.84
N PHE A 781 -30.17 -25.45 17.92
CA PHE A 781 -30.77 -24.62 18.94
C PHE A 781 -32.25 -24.26 18.69
N ALA A 782 -32.85 -24.68 17.56
CA ALA A 782 -34.28 -24.52 17.31
C ALA A 782 -35.11 -25.73 17.78
N ARG A 783 -34.47 -26.83 18.20
CA ARG A 783 -35.17 -28.03 18.66
C ARG A 783 -35.62 -27.89 20.11
N ALA A 784 -36.79 -28.44 20.42
CA ALA A 784 -37.30 -28.48 21.79
C ALA A 784 -36.34 -29.20 22.75
N GLY A 785 -36.23 -28.70 23.97
CA GLY A 785 -35.39 -29.25 25.03
C GLY A 785 -33.94 -28.73 25.05
N GLY A 786 -33.56 -27.85 24.10
CA GLY A 786 -32.22 -27.26 24.05
C GLY A 786 -31.94 -26.31 25.22
N ARG A 787 -30.72 -26.39 25.79
CA ARG A 787 -30.19 -25.49 26.83
C ARG A 787 -28.90 -24.85 26.34
N TRP A 788 -28.87 -23.52 26.36
CA TRP A 788 -27.77 -22.73 25.79
C TRP A 788 -27.38 -21.58 26.70
N TRP A 789 -26.13 -21.15 26.61
CA TRP A 789 -25.65 -19.88 27.14
C TRP A 789 -25.39 -18.93 26.00
N ALA A 790 -25.81 -17.68 26.13
CA ALA A 790 -25.50 -16.62 25.17
C ALA A 790 -24.95 -15.39 25.91
N GLY A 791 -23.99 -14.68 25.32
CA GLY A 791 -23.44 -13.50 25.96
C GLY A 791 -22.28 -12.90 25.20
N ARG A 792 -21.50 -12.07 25.89
CA ARG A 792 -20.27 -11.47 25.36
C ARG A 792 -19.10 -11.75 26.31
N ALA A 793 -17.94 -12.02 25.74
CA ALA A 793 -16.71 -12.26 26.48
C ALA A 793 -15.48 -11.97 25.62
N ALA A 794 -14.32 -11.84 26.25
CA ALA A 794 -13.04 -11.74 25.55
C ALA A 794 -12.71 -13.04 24.82
N GLY A 795 -11.99 -12.96 23.69
CA GLY A 795 -11.66 -14.11 22.86
C GLY A 795 -10.90 -15.21 23.62
N GLU A 796 -9.97 -14.82 24.49
CA GLU A 796 -9.11 -15.70 25.28
C GLU A 796 -9.92 -16.55 26.26
N VAL A 797 -10.97 -15.96 26.85
CA VAL A 797 -11.89 -16.66 27.76
C VAL A 797 -12.63 -17.77 27.02
N LEU A 798 -13.13 -17.48 25.82
CA LEU A 798 -13.86 -18.43 24.99
C LEU A 798 -12.95 -19.55 24.47
N ASP A 799 -11.72 -19.22 24.10
CA ASP A 799 -10.73 -20.23 23.68
C ASP A 799 -10.35 -21.15 24.86
N GLY A 800 -10.29 -20.63 26.09
CA GLY A 800 -10.14 -21.43 27.31
C GLY A 800 -11.32 -22.38 27.57
N LEU A 801 -12.56 -21.98 27.28
CA LEU A 801 -13.73 -22.86 27.37
C LEU A 801 -13.66 -23.99 26.33
N ARG A 802 -13.28 -23.69 25.09
CA ARG A 802 -13.07 -24.69 24.03
C ARG A 802 -12.00 -25.71 24.40
N ALA A 803 -10.87 -25.25 24.95
CA ALA A 803 -9.78 -26.12 25.39
C ALA A 803 -10.20 -27.10 26.50
N ARG A 804 -11.22 -26.75 27.30
CA ARG A 804 -11.82 -27.61 28.33
C ARG A 804 -12.96 -28.50 27.79
N GLY A 805 -13.19 -28.52 26.48
CA GLY A 805 -14.18 -29.37 25.82
C GLY A 805 -15.59 -28.75 25.73
N THR A 806 -15.78 -27.49 26.08
CA THR A 806 -17.08 -26.81 25.89
C THR A 806 -17.24 -26.36 24.43
N THR A 807 -18.31 -26.80 23.77
CA THR A 807 -18.63 -26.34 22.41
C THR A 807 -19.15 -24.91 22.44
N VAL A 808 -18.37 -23.98 21.89
CA VAL A 808 -18.65 -22.54 21.88
C VAL A 808 -18.49 -21.99 20.46
N VAL A 809 -19.53 -21.33 19.95
CA VAL A 809 -19.45 -20.52 18.72
C VAL A 809 -19.38 -19.05 19.09
N SER A 810 -18.56 -18.28 18.36
CA SER A 810 -18.43 -16.84 18.62
C SER A 810 -17.94 -16.05 17.41
N ALA A 811 -18.28 -14.76 17.36
CA ALA A 811 -17.70 -13.81 16.43
C ALA A 811 -17.48 -12.44 17.09
N ALA A 812 -16.61 -11.62 16.48
CA ALA A 812 -16.27 -10.31 17.02
C ALA A 812 -17.48 -9.36 16.99
N VAL A 813 -17.71 -8.64 18.08
CA VAL A 813 -18.79 -7.63 18.18
C VAL A 813 -18.51 -6.45 17.25
N ARG A 814 -17.23 -6.11 17.08
CA ARG A 814 -16.74 -5.11 16.13
C ARG A 814 -15.46 -5.64 15.46
N PRO A 815 -15.21 -5.33 14.18
CA PRO A 815 -13.93 -5.66 13.56
C PRO A 815 -12.76 -5.07 14.38
N GLY A 816 -11.78 -5.90 14.72
CA GLY A 816 -10.63 -5.50 15.53
C GLY A 816 -10.92 -5.30 17.04
N GLY A 817 -12.15 -5.51 17.50
CA GLY A 817 -12.48 -5.50 18.92
C GLY A 817 -12.09 -6.82 19.61
N SER A 818 -11.72 -6.75 20.90
CA SER A 818 -11.41 -7.92 21.74
C SER A 818 -12.65 -8.67 22.24
N GLU A 819 -13.79 -7.98 22.30
CA GLU A 819 -15.07 -8.56 22.74
C GLU A 819 -15.74 -9.36 21.60
N ARG A 820 -16.21 -10.56 21.94
CA ARG A 820 -16.93 -11.46 21.05
C ARG A 820 -18.29 -11.80 21.63
N TRP A 821 -19.33 -11.81 20.81
CA TRP A 821 -20.58 -12.47 21.18
C TRP A 821 -20.39 -13.98 21.06
N PHE A 822 -21.09 -14.76 21.88
CA PHE A 822 -20.97 -16.21 21.86
C PHE A 822 -22.29 -16.92 22.15
N VAL A 823 -22.38 -18.17 21.68
CA VAL A 823 -23.37 -19.16 22.08
C VAL A 823 -22.64 -20.45 22.47
N ALA A 824 -22.99 -21.04 23.60
CA ALA A 824 -22.41 -22.28 24.11
C ALA A 824 -23.50 -23.28 24.50
N ALA A 825 -23.26 -24.56 24.25
CA ALA A 825 -24.14 -25.62 24.76
C ALA A 825 -23.98 -25.73 26.28
N ALA A 826 -25.11 -25.85 27.01
CA ALA A 826 -25.05 -26.11 28.44
C ALA A 826 -24.63 -27.57 28.70
N VAL A 827 -23.60 -27.77 29.52
CA VAL A 827 -23.06 -29.09 29.87
C VAL A 827 -23.62 -29.58 31.21
N GLY A 828 -24.10 -28.66 32.06
CA GLY A 828 -24.73 -28.94 33.36
C GLY A 828 -25.90 -28.01 33.67
N ASP A 829 -26.48 -28.13 34.87
CA ASP A 829 -27.53 -27.22 35.34
C ASP A 829 -26.95 -26.12 36.25
N GLY A 830 -27.29 -24.86 35.95
CA GLY A 830 -27.03 -23.73 36.83
C GLY A 830 -25.54 -23.47 37.11
N ALA A 831 -25.15 -23.56 38.39
CA ALA A 831 -23.84 -23.12 38.89
C ALA A 831 -22.68 -24.09 38.58
N ASP A 832 -22.99 -25.34 38.22
CA ASP A 832 -21.99 -26.37 37.91
C ASP A 832 -21.52 -26.33 36.44
N ASP A 833 -22.13 -25.47 35.61
CA ASP A 833 -21.70 -25.22 34.24
C ASP A 833 -20.44 -24.32 34.21
N PRO A 834 -19.42 -24.61 33.39
CA PRO A 834 -18.21 -23.78 33.33
C PRO A 834 -18.43 -22.39 32.71
N VAL A 835 -19.53 -22.17 31.98
CA VAL A 835 -19.76 -20.92 31.23
C VAL A 835 -20.05 -19.72 32.13
N PRO A 836 -20.96 -19.77 33.13
CA PRO A 836 -21.24 -18.63 34.00
C PRO A 836 -20.03 -18.15 34.81
N ALA A 837 -19.16 -19.08 35.22
CA ALA A 837 -17.92 -18.74 35.92
C ALA A 837 -16.91 -18.03 35.00
N ALA A 838 -16.81 -18.45 33.74
CA ALA A 838 -15.90 -17.86 32.77
C ALA A 838 -16.44 -16.54 32.18
N ALA A 839 -17.76 -16.43 32.02
CA ALA A 839 -18.44 -15.27 31.45
C ALA A 839 -19.64 -14.87 32.34
N PRO A 840 -19.43 -14.05 33.38
CA PRO A 840 -20.49 -13.68 34.34
C PRO A 840 -21.71 -12.97 33.74
N GLY A 841 -21.57 -12.38 32.55
CA GLY A 841 -22.65 -11.76 31.79
C GLY A 841 -23.44 -12.72 30.88
N ALA A 842 -23.15 -14.03 30.92
CA ALA A 842 -23.85 -15.03 30.11
C ALA A 842 -25.29 -15.21 30.59
N ARG A 843 -26.25 -15.13 29.67
CA ARG A 843 -27.66 -15.42 29.95
C ARG A 843 -27.98 -16.88 29.61
N PRO A 844 -28.69 -17.62 30.49
CA PRO A 844 -29.20 -18.94 30.14
C PRO A 844 -30.39 -18.80 29.20
N VAL A 845 -30.49 -19.70 28.22
CA VAL A 845 -31.60 -19.76 27.26
C VAL A 845 -32.11 -21.19 27.18
N ARG A 846 -33.41 -21.36 27.45
CA ARG A 846 -34.10 -22.65 27.34
C ARG A 846 -35.09 -22.59 26.19
N VAL A 847 -34.97 -23.55 25.27
CA VAL A 847 -35.85 -23.68 24.10
C VAL A 847 -36.86 -24.78 24.41
N GLU A 848 -38.00 -24.40 24.97
CA GLU A 848 -39.04 -25.36 25.38
C GLU A 848 -39.97 -25.74 24.21
N ARG A 849 -40.14 -24.85 23.24
CA ARG A 849 -40.99 -25.05 22.06
C ARG A 849 -40.15 -25.62 20.91
N ASP A 850 -40.78 -26.43 20.06
CA ASP A 850 -40.13 -26.91 18.83
C ASP A 850 -40.16 -25.83 17.75
N ASP A 851 -39.20 -24.90 17.83
CA ASP A 851 -39.04 -23.81 16.86
C ASP A 851 -38.80 -24.37 15.45
N ALA A 852 -38.12 -25.51 15.33
CA ALA A 852 -37.85 -26.14 14.05
C ALA A 852 -39.14 -26.56 13.31
N ALA A 853 -40.09 -27.20 14.01
CA ALA A 853 -41.36 -27.59 13.39
C ALA A 853 -42.29 -26.39 13.15
N ARG A 854 -42.45 -25.52 14.15
CA ARG A 854 -43.43 -24.43 14.08
C ARG A 854 -43.05 -23.36 13.06
N LEU A 855 -41.76 -23.04 12.91
CA LEU A 855 -41.31 -22.02 11.95
C LEU A 855 -41.51 -22.51 10.51
N ARG A 856 -41.28 -23.79 10.23
CA ARG A 856 -41.59 -24.38 8.91
C ARG A 856 -43.08 -24.33 8.61
N ALA A 857 -43.93 -24.65 9.58
CA ALA A 857 -45.38 -24.55 9.43
C ALA A 857 -45.83 -23.10 9.18
N LEU A 858 -45.23 -22.13 9.87
CA LEU A 858 -45.50 -20.71 9.65
C LEU A 858 -45.10 -20.25 8.24
N ILE A 859 -43.91 -20.61 7.79
CA ILE A 859 -43.42 -20.26 6.44
C ILE A 859 -44.38 -20.81 5.39
N ALA A 860 -44.76 -22.09 5.50
CA ALA A 860 -45.72 -22.72 4.59
C ALA A 860 -47.07 -22.00 4.60
N ALA A 861 -47.59 -21.63 5.78
CA ALA A 861 -48.86 -20.91 5.90
C ALA A 861 -48.82 -19.50 5.25
N VAL A 862 -47.71 -18.77 5.40
CA VAL A 862 -47.53 -17.45 4.76
C VAL A 862 -47.38 -17.58 3.25
N GLU A 863 -46.69 -18.61 2.76
CA GLU A 863 -46.55 -18.90 1.33
C GLU A 863 -47.88 -19.35 0.70
N GLU A 864 -48.69 -20.13 1.41
CA GLU A 864 -49.98 -20.64 0.93
C GLU A 864 -51.09 -19.59 0.97
N HIS A 865 -51.18 -18.83 2.05
CA HIS A 865 -52.33 -17.94 2.32
C HIS A 865 -52.01 -16.46 2.18
N GLY A 866 -50.74 -16.09 1.97
CA GLY A 866 -50.29 -14.71 1.98
C GLY A 866 -50.16 -14.14 3.41
N PRO A 867 -49.71 -12.88 3.53
CA PRO A 867 -49.47 -12.28 4.84
C PRO A 867 -50.78 -11.94 5.56
N LEU A 868 -50.79 -12.15 6.87
CA LEU A 868 -51.93 -11.89 7.75
C LEU A 868 -52.27 -10.40 7.76
N PRO A 869 -53.50 -10.00 7.37
CA PRO A 869 -53.94 -8.62 7.52
C PRO A 869 -53.99 -8.29 9.01
N VAL A 870 -53.50 -7.10 9.38
CA VAL A 870 -53.62 -6.60 10.75
C VAL A 870 -55.00 -5.94 10.87
N PRO A 871 -55.94 -6.50 11.64
CA PRO A 871 -57.25 -5.90 11.79
C PRO A 871 -57.13 -4.55 12.53
N GLU A 872 -57.97 -3.58 12.17
CA GLU A 872 -57.96 -2.24 12.80
C GLU A 872 -58.07 -2.31 14.33
N SER A 873 -58.79 -3.30 14.86
CA SER A 873 -58.90 -3.54 16.30
C SER A 873 -57.57 -3.90 16.97
N ALA A 874 -56.67 -4.59 16.27
CA ALA A 874 -55.33 -4.89 16.75
C ALA A 874 -54.42 -3.66 16.70
N ALA A 875 -54.51 -2.86 15.63
CA ALA A 875 -53.79 -1.59 15.53
C ALA A 875 -54.23 -0.59 16.63
N ALA A 876 -55.54 -0.46 16.86
CA ALA A 876 -56.09 0.38 17.92
C ALA A 876 -55.66 -0.08 19.32
N ARG A 877 -55.61 -1.40 19.56
CA ARG A 877 -55.13 -1.96 20.83
C ARG A 877 -53.63 -1.75 21.00
N PHE A 878 -52.83 -1.87 19.95
CA PHE A 878 -51.40 -1.57 19.99
C PHE A 878 -51.18 -0.10 20.35
N ALA A 879 -51.85 0.84 19.65
CA ALA A 879 -51.76 2.26 19.92
C ALA A 879 -52.15 2.62 21.37
N ALA A 880 -53.21 1.99 21.90
CA ALA A 880 -53.62 2.17 23.29
C ALA A 880 -52.58 1.66 24.30
N LEU A 881 -51.80 0.63 23.97
CA LEU A 881 -50.80 0.05 24.86
C LEU A 881 -49.42 0.72 24.76
N THR A 882 -49.08 1.29 23.61
CA THR A 882 -47.75 1.86 23.34
C THR A 882 -47.74 3.38 23.28
N GLY A 883 -48.90 4.02 23.15
CA GLY A 883 -49.03 5.47 22.98
C GLY A 883 -48.59 5.99 21.61
N VAL A 884 -48.42 5.10 20.62
CA VAL A 884 -48.01 5.40 19.23
C VAL A 884 -49.18 5.28 18.27
#